data_AF-A0A3M4VW95-F1
#
_entry.id   AF-A0A3M4VW95-F1
#
_cell.length_a   1.000
_cell.length_b   1.000
_cell.length_c   1.000
_cell.angle_alpha   90.00
_cell.angle_beta   90.00
_cell.angle_gamma   90.00
#
_symmetry.space_group_name_H-M   'P 1'
#
loop_
_entity.id
_entity.type
_entity.pdbx_description
1 polymer ?
#
loop_
_entity_poly.entity_id
_entity_poly.type
_entity_poly.pdbx_seq_one_letter_code
_entity_poly.pdbx_strand_id
1 'polypeptide(L)'
;METIMTLPDDTHIKAVGGKSRDALLTWLQQNPKTQGWDAIVVYNRGRANALLLQQYIKKLTSENYMSPIDGHIEGEEGSKLNFFGIQLGLPRISFENADIEHSKAKITQPITAGLAILKSEPVGGYKGIHSIMRPNGAAGPTLWMDVDLINAPGNVTDAGVVQIDLSKMTAFDTDLFSDQVSIINAKNFFLERFKEKPELQVYTLGALNTSMDTTLTPKNFIIRTQAAPGAKNRAAPNYSDGAVVLLVTLKGGTDGGAPTENSDFEYLIPNDENGTKYSSAVLLSNRVLFSKLILPVLNQHPNMTYELKSPTDEDGKALHLYAQALKENYVKPAGTVFTSSSDGHHSTLRLLEDAVIKVTEEAPYSGVVLKAQNNTLHVEWNAHNTSDWNQKVDVNNGNDTDVNGQFEFNLYTKTDMTPEVDPITSAIQFSTTVSAETGSSIGDYDWLNFFGFDHRAVFFRTWYEKLNEHFFNHIANIKIPDIDTFLLRNLLFPDSNSMVLTDAHVPGDLAIFGNVDPSLTSFVIEPEQVILNPGSTKTFSVAPAATVTWSVQGLPGDTSPFGSITNEGVYTAPTVAELQGSDSQQAIITATGTTARGIAASSSTLVSIVSQTISLNPIFSVTKSNGELSFTAGTLDDRPLKWAMKNPAQGGQLNPTTGKSTTYKASADNSTDMFIQDVIQVTDDQGNIGQAEVLVINKVLGGQVEVDLAQAAQGKAQLNFMKQYDSGPIPVPHNKLVWALLGGTGSVNELGVYTEPQEKLPGFAIITCTFAREPEFEGAPIPIDYGYTVIPLPLSQYPDIGRAYH
;
A
#
# COMPACT_ATOMS: atom_id res chain seq x y z
N MET A 1 -33.21 47.87 8.66
CA MET A 1 -32.36 47.08 9.56
C MET A 1 -32.63 45.63 9.26
N GLU A 2 -32.00 45.13 8.20
CA GLU A 2 -32.02 43.72 7.82
C GLU A 2 -30.87 43.03 8.55
N THR A 3 -31.18 41.99 9.32
CA THR A 3 -30.19 41.13 9.97
C THR A 3 -29.94 39.96 9.03
N ILE A 4 -28.82 40.01 8.31
CA ILE A 4 -28.31 38.89 7.52
C ILE A 4 -27.78 37.85 8.50
N MET A 5 -28.45 36.70 8.54
CA MET A 5 -28.01 35.52 9.28
C MET A 5 -27.01 34.78 8.40
N THR A 6 -25.72 35.02 8.60
CA THR A 6 -24.63 34.28 7.95
C THR A 6 -24.60 32.86 8.53
N LEU A 7 -24.81 31.87 7.66
CA LEU A 7 -24.50 30.47 7.94
C LEU A 7 -23.00 30.33 8.20
N PRO A 8 -22.56 29.48 9.15
CA PRO A 8 -21.14 29.23 9.34
C PRO A 8 -20.62 28.36 8.19
N ASP A 9 -19.92 29.01 7.25
CA ASP A 9 -18.85 28.37 6.48
C ASP A 9 -17.73 28.03 7.46
N ASP A 10 -17.51 26.73 7.68
CA ASP A 10 -16.18 26.12 7.82
C ASP A 10 -16.35 24.62 8.03
N THR A 11 -16.42 23.88 6.93
CA THR A 11 -15.99 22.48 6.96
C THR A 11 -14.47 22.49 7.05
N HIS A 12 -13.94 22.60 8.27
CA HIS A 12 -12.54 22.27 8.53
C HIS A 12 -12.31 20.83 8.04
N ILE A 13 -11.62 20.68 6.91
CA ILE A 13 -11.00 19.41 6.54
C ILE A 13 -10.13 19.04 7.73
N LYS A 14 -10.53 18.00 8.49
CA LYS A 14 -9.74 17.53 9.62
C LYS A 14 -8.34 17.20 9.11
N ALA A 15 -7.34 17.95 9.57
CA ALA A 15 -5.95 17.75 9.19
C ALA A 15 -5.56 16.28 9.41
N VAL A 16 -4.90 15.68 8.43
CA VAL A 16 -4.32 14.33 8.54
C VAL A 16 -3.25 14.38 9.62
N GLY A 17 -3.36 13.51 10.64
CA GLY A 17 -2.39 13.46 11.73
C GLY A 17 -0.97 13.11 11.22
N GLY A 18 0.05 13.66 11.86
CA GLY A 18 1.45 13.41 11.51
C GLY A 18 2.35 14.63 11.75
N LYS A 19 3.65 14.45 11.51
CA LYS A 19 4.64 15.53 11.52
C LYS A 19 4.95 15.96 10.09
N SER A 20 5.14 17.26 9.87
CA SER A 20 5.65 17.77 8.59
C SER A 20 7.12 17.39 8.43
N ARG A 21 7.66 17.55 7.22
CA ARG A 21 9.06 17.28 6.91
C ARG A 21 9.97 18.06 7.86
N ASP A 22 9.72 19.35 8.01
CA ASP A 22 10.55 20.24 8.84
C ASP A 22 10.48 19.88 10.33
N ALA A 23 9.32 19.41 10.81
CA ALA A 23 9.17 18.90 12.17
C ALA A 23 9.92 17.57 12.38
N LEU A 24 9.92 16.67 11.39
CA LEU A 24 10.71 15.44 11.41
C LEU A 24 12.21 15.74 11.38
N LEU A 25 12.66 16.66 10.53
CA LEU A 25 14.05 17.09 10.47
C LEU A 25 14.52 17.68 11.81
N THR A 26 13.70 18.51 12.45
CA THR A 26 14.00 19.06 13.79
C THR A 26 14.17 17.95 14.85
N TRP A 27 13.34 16.90 14.79
CA TRP A 27 13.48 15.74 15.68
C TRP A 27 14.74 14.91 15.37
N LEU A 28 15.08 14.74 14.09
CA LEU A 28 16.27 14.02 13.64
C LEU A 28 17.59 14.72 14.01
N GLN A 29 17.58 16.04 14.26
CA GLN A 29 18.77 16.81 14.68
C GLN A 29 19.18 16.57 16.13
N GLN A 30 18.28 16.05 16.97
CA GLN A 30 18.53 15.96 18.41
C GLN A 30 19.57 14.90 18.76
N ASN A 31 19.44 13.72 18.16
CA ASN A 31 20.31 12.56 18.37
C ASN A 31 20.05 11.53 17.26
N PRO A 32 20.95 10.56 17.05
CA PRO A 32 20.74 9.48 16.08
C PRO A 32 19.40 8.77 16.32
N LYS A 33 18.56 8.63 15.28
CA LYS A 33 17.20 8.03 15.40
C LYS A 33 17.06 6.69 14.70
N THR A 34 18.13 6.18 14.10
CA THR A 34 18.16 4.86 13.44
C THR A 34 18.15 3.67 14.41
N GLN A 35 18.16 3.90 15.73
CA GLN A 35 18.13 2.83 16.76
C GLN A 35 19.24 1.76 16.58
N GLY A 36 20.39 2.16 16.03
CA GLY A 36 21.54 1.29 15.78
C GLY A 36 21.52 0.54 14.44
N TRP A 37 20.42 0.60 13.69
CA TRP A 37 20.32 0.06 12.33
C TRP A 37 21.15 0.88 11.34
N ASP A 38 21.60 0.25 10.26
CA ASP A 38 22.38 0.93 9.23
C ASP A 38 21.50 1.85 8.38
N ALA A 39 20.28 1.40 8.06
CA ALA A 39 19.28 2.17 7.35
C ALA A 39 17.86 1.80 7.79
N ILE A 40 16.91 2.71 7.57
CA ILE A 40 15.47 2.49 7.74
C ILE A 40 14.77 2.92 6.46
N VAL A 41 13.87 2.08 5.95
CA VAL A 41 13.11 2.32 4.72
C VAL A 41 11.63 2.17 5.02
N VAL A 42 10.82 3.15 4.61
CA VAL A 42 9.39 3.19 4.95
C VAL A 42 8.54 3.41 3.69
N TYR A 43 7.45 2.65 3.56
CA TYR A 43 6.50 2.77 2.45
C TYR A 43 5.07 2.83 2.96
N ASN A 44 4.26 3.76 2.44
CA ASN A 44 2.88 3.92 2.87
C ASN A 44 1.94 2.81 2.35
N ARG A 45 0.69 2.85 2.83
CA ARG A 45 -0.40 1.94 2.42
C ARG A 45 -0.65 1.91 0.91
N GLY A 46 -0.64 3.06 0.24
CA GLY A 46 -0.84 3.14 -1.21
C GLY A 46 0.22 2.31 -1.96
N ARG A 47 1.49 2.42 -1.55
CA ARG A 47 2.60 1.66 -2.15
C ARG A 47 2.52 0.17 -1.85
N ALA A 48 2.17 -0.21 -0.62
CA ALA A 48 1.95 -1.61 -0.28
C ALA A 48 0.80 -2.24 -1.09
N ASN A 49 -0.30 -1.50 -1.32
CA ASN A 49 -1.42 -1.96 -2.14
C ASN A 49 -1.09 -2.04 -3.64
N ALA A 50 -0.29 -1.12 -4.17
CA ALA A 50 0.18 -1.20 -5.55
C ALA A 50 0.99 -2.48 -5.81
N LEU A 51 1.81 -2.91 -4.84
CA LEU A 51 2.52 -4.20 -4.91
C LEU A 51 1.56 -5.39 -4.92
N LEU A 52 0.55 -5.38 -4.05
CA LEU A 52 -0.47 -6.42 -4.00
C LEU A 52 -1.22 -6.53 -5.33
N LEU A 53 -1.53 -5.41 -5.98
CA LEU A 53 -2.14 -5.38 -7.31
C LEU A 53 -1.26 -6.05 -8.36
N GLN A 54 0.03 -5.70 -8.42
CA GLN A 54 0.95 -6.32 -9.38
C GLN A 54 1.08 -7.83 -9.16
N GLN A 55 1.22 -8.26 -7.90
CA GLN A 55 1.29 -9.69 -7.57
C GLN A 55 -0.02 -10.40 -7.89
N TYR A 56 -1.16 -9.79 -7.61
CA TYR A 56 -2.48 -10.33 -7.92
C TYR A 56 -2.65 -10.52 -9.44
N ILE A 57 -2.32 -9.52 -10.26
CA ILE A 57 -2.36 -9.64 -11.73
C ILE A 57 -1.38 -10.71 -12.22
N LYS A 58 -0.16 -10.77 -11.68
CA LYS A 58 0.82 -11.80 -12.04
C LYS A 58 0.31 -13.21 -11.73
N LYS A 59 -0.39 -13.40 -10.61
CA LYS A 59 -1.04 -14.67 -10.27
C LYS A 59 -2.18 -15.00 -11.22
N LEU A 60 -3.01 -14.02 -11.57
CA LEU A 60 -4.10 -14.18 -12.53
C LEU A 60 -3.61 -14.58 -13.93
N THR A 61 -2.42 -14.16 -14.35
CA THR A 61 -1.87 -14.46 -15.68
C THR A 61 -0.92 -15.67 -15.72
N SER A 62 -0.56 -16.23 -14.56
CA SER A 62 0.31 -17.39 -14.46
C SER A 62 -0.42 -18.70 -14.82
N GLU A 63 0.33 -19.74 -15.24
CA GLU A 63 -0.24 -21.07 -15.54
C GLU A 63 -1.00 -21.69 -14.35
N ASN A 64 -0.66 -21.29 -13.11
CA ASN A 64 -1.38 -21.64 -11.88
C ASN A 64 -2.39 -20.53 -11.50
N TYR A 65 -3.30 -20.25 -12.43
CA TYR A 65 -4.44 -19.36 -12.24
C TYR A 65 -5.13 -19.61 -10.88
N MET A 66 -5.55 -18.55 -10.18
CA MET A 66 -6.38 -18.67 -8.97
C MET A 66 -7.72 -19.30 -9.35
N SER A 67 -7.72 -20.63 -9.36
CA SER A 67 -8.88 -21.43 -9.74
C SER A 67 -10.02 -21.10 -8.79
N PRO A 68 -11.25 -20.96 -9.30
CA PRO A 68 -12.41 -20.71 -8.46
C PRO A 68 -12.47 -21.67 -7.27
N ILE A 69 -13.00 -21.18 -6.15
CA ILE A 69 -13.12 -21.95 -4.92
C ILE A 69 -14.47 -22.67 -4.95
N ASP A 70 -14.39 -23.99 -5.14
CA ASP A 70 -15.52 -24.91 -5.08
C ASP A 70 -15.44 -25.79 -3.82
N GLY A 71 -16.60 -26.28 -3.37
CA GLY A 71 -16.66 -27.32 -2.35
C GLY A 71 -17.88 -27.18 -1.46
N HIS A 72 -17.84 -27.88 -0.32
CA HIS A 72 -18.90 -27.81 0.67
C HIS A 72 -18.34 -27.98 2.08
N ILE A 73 -19.15 -27.60 3.07
CA ILE A 73 -18.94 -27.91 4.47
C ILE A 73 -20.28 -28.27 5.12
N GLU A 74 -20.26 -29.29 5.97
CA GLU A 74 -21.41 -29.69 6.76
C GLU A 74 -21.41 -28.90 8.08
N GLY A 75 -22.59 -28.40 8.44
CA GLY A 75 -22.84 -27.73 9.71
C GLY A 75 -23.60 -28.63 10.69
N GLU A 76 -23.93 -28.08 11.85
CA GLU A 76 -24.77 -28.75 12.83
C GLU A 76 -26.18 -29.03 12.27
N GLU A 77 -26.87 -30.00 12.86
CA GLU A 77 -28.24 -30.41 12.51
C GLU A 77 -28.43 -30.76 11.01
N GLY A 78 -27.36 -31.19 10.35
CA GLY A 78 -27.40 -31.63 8.95
C GLY A 78 -27.56 -30.49 7.94
N SER A 79 -27.29 -29.25 8.35
CA SER A 79 -27.10 -28.11 7.44
C SER A 79 -25.83 -28.29 6.59
N LYS A 80 -25.82 -27.71 5.38
CA LYS A 80 -24.72 -27.83 4.43
C LYS A 80 -24.58 -26.56 3.63
N LEU A 81 -23.38 -25.99 3.62
CA LEU A 81 -23.01 -24.90 2.72
C LEU A 81 -22.32 -25.48 1.50
N ASN A 82 -22.77 -25.11 0.32
CA ASN A 82 -22.14 -25.47 -0.95
C ASN A 82 -21.67 -24.19 -1.64
N PHE A 83 -20.43 -24.22 -2.13
CA PHE A 83 -19.77 -23.12 -2.82
C PHE A 83 -19.42 -23.57 -4.22
N PHE A 84 -19.79 -22.77 -5.21
CA PHE A 84 -19.52 -23.02 -6.62
C PHE A 84 -18.90 -21.80 -7.26
N GLY A 85 -17.73 -21.96 -7.87
CA GLY A 85 -17.09 -20.94 -8.66
C GLY A 85 -16.76 -19.65 -7.90
N ILE A 86 -16.49 -19.71 -6.59
CA ILE A 86 -16.22 -18.50 -5.80
C ILE A 86 -14.91 -17.85 -6.27
N GLN A 87 -14.99 -16.59 -6.70
CA GLN A 87 -13.84 -15.80 -7.14
C GLN A 87 -13.53 -14.71 -6.12
N LEU A 88 -12.25 -14.59 -5.76
CA LEU A 88 -11.76 -13.55 -4.87
C LEU A 88 -11.16 -12.42 -5.70
N GLY A 89 -11.47 -11.18 -5.34
CA GLY A 89 -10.91 -9.99 -5.96
C GLY A 89 -9.55 -9.59 -5.38
N LEU A 90 -9.12 -8.39 -5.75
CA LEU A 90 -7.85 -7.79 -5.33
C LEU A 90 -7.76 -7.68 -3.78
N PRO A 91 -6.79 -8.34 -3.12
CA PRO A 91 -6.54 -8.11 -1.71
C PRO A 91 -6.00 -6.70 -1.47
N ARG A 92 -6.50 -6.03 -0.44
CA ARG A 92 -6.02 -4.72 0.02
C ARG A 92 -5.52 -4.81 1.45
N ILE A 93 -4.35 -4.26 1.69
CA ILE A 93 -3.72 -4.11 3.01
C ILE A 93 -4.07 -2.77 3.64
N SER A 94 -4.28 -2.80 4.95
CA SER A 94 -4.53 -1.63 5.78
C SER A 94 -3.94 -1.80 7.18
N PHE A 95 -3.77 -0.68 7.91
CA PHE A 95 -2.93 -0.60 9.11
C PHE A 95 -3.69 -0.16 10.36
N GLU A 96 -5.02 -0.27 10.40
CA GLU A 96 -5.82 0.10 11.58
C GLU A 96 -5.47 -0.72 12.83
N ASN A 97 -4.96 -1.94 12.63
CA ASN A 97 -4.54 -2.87 13.69
C ASN A 97 -3.02 -2.91 13.88
N ALA A 98 -2.26 -2.07 13.17
CA ALA A 98 -0.80 -2.09 13.19
C ALA A 98 -0.22 -1.46 14.47
N ASP A 99 0.92 -1.98 14.90
CA ASP A 99 1.75 -1.46 15.98
C ASP A 99 3.22 -1.69 15.64
N ILE A 100 4.10 -0.79 16.11
CA ILE A 100 5.51 -0.78 15.73
C ILE A 100 6.32 -1.93 16.33
N GLU A 101 5.77 -2.65 17.32
CA GLU A 101 6.41 -3.80 17.96
C GLU A 101 6.25 -5.07 17.15
N HIS A 102 5.15 -5.17 16.40
CA HIS A 102 4.79 -6.30 15.57
C HIS A 102 4.76 -5.94 14.08
N SER A 103 4.40 -6.91 13.25
CA SER A 103 4.35 -6.77 11.79
C SER A 103 2.91 -6.92 11.28
N LYS A 104 1.93 -6.59 12.13
CA LYS A 104 0.50 -6.83 11.88
C LYS A 104 -0.08 -5.86 10.87
N ALA A 105 -0.90 -6.39 9.98
CA ALA A 105 -1.75 -5.62 9.09
C ALA A 105 -3.08 -6.34 8.87
N LYS A 106 -4.09 -5.62 8.41
CA LYS A 106 -5.35 -6.21 8.00
C LYS A 106 -5.38 -6.37 6.49
N ILE A 107 -5.84 -7.52 6.02
CA ILE A 107 -6.17 -7.79 4.63
C ILE A 107 -7.68 -7.82 4.47
N THR A 108 -8.14 -7.13 3.44
CA THR A 108 -9.54 -7.12 2.99
C THR A 108 -9.58 -7.66 1.57
N GLN A 109 -10.46 -8.61 1.30
CA GLN A 109 -10.55 -9.25 -0.01
C GLN A 109 -12.01 -9.47 -0.40
N PRO A 110 -12.54 -8.79 -1.43
CA PRO A 110 -13.93 -8.95 -1.84
C PRO A 110 -14.15 -10.28 -2.57
N ILE A 111 -15.35 -10.83 -2.46
CA ILE A 111 -15.84 -11.94 -3.28
C ILE A 111 -16.55 -11.34 -4.49
N THR A 112 -15.96 -11.52 -5.67
CA THR A 112 -16.40 -10.81 -6.88
C THR A 112 -17.35 -11.62 -7.76
N ALA A 113 -17.40 -12.94 -7.58
CA ALA A 113 -18.30 -13.82 -8.30
C ALA A 113 -18.48 -15.17 -7.59
N GLY A 114 -19.45 -15.95 -8.07
CA GLY A 114 -19.71 -17.32 -7.65
C GLY A 114 -21.10 -17.48 -7.01
N LEU A 115 -21.36 -18.69 -6.52
CA LEU A 115 -22.63 -19.08 -5.93
C LEU A 115 -22.38 -19.75 -4.58
N ALA A 116 -23.03 -19.29 -3.52
CA ALA A 116 -23.09 -20.01 -2.25
C ALA A 116 -24.54 -20.40 -1.95
N ILE A 117 -24.75 -21.65 -1.55
CA ILE A 117 -26.06 -22.21 -1.27
C ILE A 117 -26.06 -22.77 0.14
N LEU A 118 -26.99 -22.29 0.96
CA LEU A 118 -27.31 -22.89 2.25
C LEU A 118 -28.45 -23.89 2.06
N LYS A 119 -28.17 -25.16 2.39
CA LYS A 119 -29.15 -26.23 2.52
C LYS A 119 -29.32 -26.54 4.00
N SER A 120 -30.56 -26.60 4.50
CA SER A 120 -30.84 -26.89 5.92
C SER A 120 -32.25 -27.46 6.11
N GLU A 121 -32.59 -27.84 7.35
CA GLU A 121 -33.93 -28.33 7.77
C GLU A 121 -34.79 -27.32 8.59
N PRO A 122 -34.84 -26.01 8.32
CA PRO A 122 -35.34 -25.06 9.32
C PRO A 122 -36.87 -24.92 9.35
N VAL A 123 -37.59 -25.26 8.28
CA VAL A 123 -39.04 -25.01 8.14
C VAL A 123 -39.73 -26.15 7.42
N GLY A 124 -40.75 -26.77 8.04
CA GLY A 124 -41.57 -27.81 7.43
C GLY A 124 -41.00 -29.24 7.45
N GLY A 125 -39.78 -29.44 7.98
CA GLY A 125 -39.25 -30.77 8.34
C GLY A 125 -38.50 -31.54 7.24
N TYR A 126 -38.19 -30.92 6.10
CA TYR A 126 -37.41 -31.56 5.02
C TYR A 126 -36.19 -30.71 4.64
N LYS A 127 -35.10 -31.37 4.24
CA LYS A 127 -33.90 -30.71 3.72
C LYS A 127 -34.18 -30.07 2.36
N GLY A 128 -33.92 -28.78 2.25
CA GLY A 128 -34.06 -28.04 1.00
C GLY A 128 -33.07 -26.87 0.91
N ILE A 129 -33.00 -26.26 -0.27
CA ILE A 129 -32.28 -24.99 -0.43
C ILE A 129 -33.04 -23.92 0.35
N HIS A 130 -32.34 -23.35 1.33
CA HIS A 130 -32.88 -22.36 2.26
C HIS A 130 -32.44 -20.95 1.89
N SER A 131 -31.22 -20.78 1.41
CA SER A 131 -30.73 -19.47 0.96
C SER A 131 -29.75 -19.60 -0.19
N ILE A 132 -29.78 -18.63 -1.10
CA ILE A 132 -28.85 -18.52 -2.22
C ILE A 132 -28.19 -17.14 -2.16
N MET A 133 -26.87 -17.14 -2.10
CA MET A 133 -26.02 -15.97 -2.20
C MET A 133 -25.36 -15.99 -3.57
N ARG A 134 -25.38 -14.84 -4.24
CA ARG A 134 -24.67 -14.66 -5.50
C ARG A 134 -23.86 -13.38 -5.45
N PRO A 135 -22.65 -13.43 -4.86
CA PRO A 135 -21.72 -12.32 -4.86
C PRO A 135 -21.50 -11.79 -6.27
N ASN A 136 -21.45 -10.47 -6.42
CA ASN A 136 -21.03 -9.83 -7.65
C ASN A 136 -19.98 -8.75 -7.35
N GLY A 137 -19.23 -8.35 -8.37
CA GLY A 137 -18.13 -7.41 -8.21
C GLY A 137 -18.55 -5.99 -7.78
N ALA A 138 -19.82 -5.60 -7.88
CA ALA A 138 -20.26 -4.23 -7.62
C ALA A 138 -20.13 -3.86 -6.12
N ALA A 139 -20.61 -4.73 -5.24
CA ALA A 139 -20.49 -4.59 -3.78
C ALA A 139 -20.73 -5.96 -3.11
N GLY A 140 -19.93 -6.95 -3.51
CA GLY A 140 -20.02 -8.30 -2.98
C GLY A 140 -19.56 -8.40 -1.52
N PRO A 141 -19.91 -9.50 -0.85
CA PRO A 141 -19.35 -9.84 0.46
C PRO A 141 -17.83 -9.82 0.49
N THR A 142 -17.25 -9.57 1.65
CA THR A 142 -15.82 -9.42 1.86
C THR A 142 -15.30 -10.46 2.84
N LEU A 143 -14.04 -10.85 2.63
CA LEU A 143 -13.22 -11.59 3.57
C LEU A 143 -12.30 -10.61 4.29
N TRP A 144 -12.26 -10.67 5.62
CA TRP A 144 -11.35 -9.92 6.45
C TRP A 144 -10.41 -10.87 7.19
N MET A 145 -9.14 -10.51 7.28
CA MET A 145 -8.15 -11.31 8.00
C MET A 145 -7.01 -10.43 8.50
N ASP A 146 -6.51 -10.71 9.70
CA ASP A 146 -5.28 -10.11 10.21
C ASP A 146 -4.09 -11.00 9.83
N VAL A 147 -3.00 -10.39 9.36
CA VAL A 147 -1.78 -11.07 8.89
C VAL A 147 -0.55 -10.42 9.49
N ASP A 148 0.50 -11.22 9.67
CA ASP A 148 1.84 -10.72 9.96
C ASP A 148 2.66 -10.68 8.67
N LEU A 149 3.32 -9.56 8.40
CA LEU A 149 4.35 -9.48 7.37
C LEU A 149 5.60 -10.21 7.88
N ILE A 150 6.01 -11.25 7.16
CA ILE A 150 7.13 -12.10 7.56
C ILE A 150 8.34 -11.89 6.65
N ASN A 151 9.52 -12.00 7.25
CA ASN A 151 10.77 -12.17 6.51
C ASN A 151 10.98 -13.69 6.32
N ALA A 152 10.78 -14.18 5.10
CA ALA A 152 11.02 -15.58 4.75
C ALA A 152 12.46 -15.74 4.22
N PRO A 153 13.22 -16.77 4.64
CA PRO A 153 14.51 -17.07 4.03
C PRO A 153 14.30 -17.36 2.54
N GLY A 154 15.05 -16.65 1.68
CA GLY A 154 15.02 -16.89 0.25
C GLY A 154 15.67 -18.22 -0.13
N ASN A 155 15.67 -18.54 -1.43
CA ASN A 155 16.49 -19.66 -1.94
C ASN A 155 17.98 -19.38 -1.65
N VAL A 156 18.84 -20.40 -1.78
CA VAL A 156 20.26 -20.44 -1.34
C VAL A 156 21.14 -19.25 -1.80
N THR A 157 20.66 -18.39 -2.71
CA THR A 157 21.30 -17.17 -3.23
C THR A 157 20.64 -15.84 -2.81
N ASP A 158 19.46 -15.86 -2.21
CA ASP A 158 18.63 -14.68 -1.95
C ASP A 158 18.60 -14.38 -0.45
N ALA A 159 19.04 -13.19 -0.06
CA ALA A 159 18.76 -12.67 1.27
C ALA A 159 17.24 -12.38 1.35
N GLY A 160 16.63 -12.54 2.52
CA GLY A 160 15.18 -12.50 2.81
C GLY A 160 14.17 -11.93 1.78
N VAL A 161 13.05 -12.64 1.62
CA VAL A 161 11.88 -12.20 0.84
C VAL A 161 10.82 -11.67 1.80
N VAL A 162 10.27 -10.48 1.53
CA VAL A 162 9.12 -9.94 2.27
C VAL A 162 7.85 -10.59 1.75
N GLN A 163 7.15 -11.31 2.62
CA GLN A 163 5.96 -12.06 2.26
C GLN A 163 4.81 -11.82 3.22
N ILE A 164 3.61 -11.85 2.68
CA ILE A 164 2.39 -12.10 3.44
C ILE A 164 2.04 -13.57 3.24
N ASP A 165 1.93 -14.30 4.35
CA ASP A 165 1.57 -15.71 4.37
C ASP A 165 0.19 -15.86 5.01
N LEU A 166 -0.84 -16.00 4.16
CA LEU A 166 -2.24 -16.16 4.57
C LEU A 166 -2.46 -17.48 5.32
N SER A 167 -1.55 -18.47 5.28
CA SER A 167 -1.69 -19.68 6.10
C SER A 167 -1.59 -19.40 7.60
N LYS A 168 -0.97 -18.27 7.98
CA LYS A 168 -0.80 -17.79 9.36
C LYS A 168 -1.81 -16.72 9.74
N MET A 169 -2.84 -16.50 8.93
CA MET A 169 -3.84 -15.48 9.19
C MET A 169 -4.60 -15.74 10.50
N THR A 170 -5.02 -14.66 11.13
CA THR A 170 -5.85 -14.67 12.34
C THR A 170 -7.06 -13.77 12.15
N ALA A 171 -8.02 -13.82 13.08
CA ALA A 171 -9.24 -13.01 13.04
C ALA A 171 -10.00 -13.07 11.69
N PHE A 172 -9.97 -14.22 11.02
CA PHE A 172 -10.68 -14.42 9.74
C PHE A 172 -12.18 -14.20 9.94
N ASP A 173 -12.82 -13.45 9.05
CA ASP A 173 -14.25 -13.14 9.09
C ASP A 173 -14.86 -12.86 7.72
N THR A 174 -16.18 -12.95 7.61
CA THR A 174 -16.92 -12.67 6.38
C THR A 174 -18.37 -12.26 6.64
N ASP A 175 -18.93 -11.44 5.75
CA ASP A 175 -20.34 -11.04 5.69
C ASP A 175 -21.12 -11.75 4.57
N LEU A 176 -20.58 -12.86 4.05
CA LEU A 176 -21.25 -13.66 3.01
C LEU A 176 -22.59 -14.23 3.49
N PHE A 177 -22.73 -14.49 4.79
CA PHE A 177 -23.96 -14.95 5.43
C PHE A 177 -24.34 -13.98 6.54
N SER A 178 -25.63 -13.90 6.89
CA SER A 178 -26.12 -13.05 7.98
C SER A 178 -26.36 -13.80 9.28
N ASP A 179 -26.53 -15.13 9.23
CA ASP A 179 -26.68 -15.97 10.42
C ASP A 179 -25.33 -16.48 10.95
N GLN A 180 -25.20 -16.52 12.28
CA GLN A 180 -23.94 -16.82 12.94
C GLN A 180 -23.40 -18.23 12.64
N VAL A 181 -24.27 -19.23 12.48
CA VAL A 181 -23.86 -20.62 12.21
C VAL A 181 -23.26 -20.72 10.81
N SER A 182 -23.91 -20.17 9.79
CA SER A 182 -23.39 -20.17 8.43
C SER A 182 -22.12 -19.33 8.30
N ILE A 183 -22.00 -18.22 9.04
CA ILE A 183 -20.74 -17.45 9.12
C ILE A 183 -19.62 -18.35 9.67
N ILE A 184 -19.83 -19.08 10.76
CA ILE A 184 -18.82 -19.99 11.33
C ILE A 184 -18.41 -21.08 10.32
N ASN A 185 -19.39 -21.70 9.67
CA ASN A 185 -19.13 -22.74 8.68
C ASN A 185 -18.39 -22.18 7.44
N ALA A 186 -18.78 -21.02 6.93
CA ALA A 186 -18.08 -20.36 5.84
C ALA A 186 -16.64 -20.03 6.21
N LYS A 187 -16.40 -19.55 7.44
CA LYS A 187 -15.04 -19.29 7.97
C LYS A 187 -14.19 -20.55 7.96
N ASN A 188 -14.72 -21.65 8.48
CA ASN A 188 -14.02 -22.94 8.49
C ASN A 188 -13.71 -23.42 7.07
N PHE A 189 -14.67 -23.34 6.15
CA PHE A 189 -14.50 -23.70 4.75
C PHE A 189 -13.37 -22.91 4.09
N PHE A 190 -13.39 -21.56 4.18
CA PHE A 190 -12.35 -20.75 3.57
C PHE A 190 -10.98 -21.00 4.21
N LEU A 191 -10.90 -21.17 5.53
CA LEU A 191 -9.67 -21.52 6.24
C LEU A 191 -9.05 -22.83 5.73
N GLU A 192 -9.86 -23.86 5.48
CA GLU A 192 -9.41 -25.13 4.90
C GLU A 192 -8.94 -24.96 3.46
N ARG A 193 -9.74 -24.28 2.62
CA ARG A 193 -9.40 -24.05 1.21
C ARG A 193 -8.13 -23.22 1.04
N PHE A 194 -7.91 -22.21 1.89
CA PHE A 194 -6.67 -21.44 1.88
C PHE A 194 -5.46 -22.30 2.24
N LYS A 195 -5.58 -23.30 3.12
CA LYS A 195 -4.49 -24.23 3.46
C LYS A 195 -4.18 -25.25 2.34
N GLU A 196 -5.17 -25.60 1.53
CA GLU A 196 -5.02 -26.57 0.44
C GLU A 196 -4.47 -25.97 -0.86
N LYS A 197 -4.55 -24.64 -1.03
CA LYS A 197 -4.18 -23.92 -2.26
C LYS A 197 -2.96 -22.99 -2.05
N PRO A 198 -1.71 -23.48 -2.20
CA PRO A 198 -0.49 -22.69 -2.02
C PRO A 198 -0.43 -21.39 -2.83
N GLU A 199 -1.06 -21.36 -4.01
CA GLU A 199 -1.15 -20.18 -4.88
C GLU A 199 -1.93 -19.03 -4.23
N LEU A 200 -2.86 -19.33 -3.31
CA LEU A 200 -3.60 -18.34 -2.53
C LEU A 200 -2.84 -17.86 -1.30
N GLN A 201 -1.85 -18.63 -0.82
CA GLN A 201 -1.25 -18.45 0.51
C GLN A 201 -0.23 -17.31 0.57
N VAL A 202 0.61 -17.15 -0.45
CA VAL A 202 1.80 -16.28 -0.33
C VAL A 202 1.75 -15.10 -1.29
N TYR A 203 1.80 -13.88 -0.78
CA TYR A 203 2.02 -12.66 -1.57
C TYR A 203 3.42 -12.13 -1.29
N THR A 204 4.27 -12.11 -2.31
CA THR A 204 5.63 -11.56 -2.19
C THR A 204 5.58 -10.07 -2.44
N LEU A 205 5.86 -9.27 -1.40
CA LEU A 205 5.93 -7.83 -1.51
C LEU A 205 7.27 -7.36 -2.07
N GLY A 206 8.35 -8.14 -1.91
CA GLY A 206 9.63 -7.88 -2.56
C GLY A 206 10.74 -8.81 -2.08
N ALA A 207 11.90 -8.74 -2.72
CA ALA A 207 13.06 -9.59 -2.43
C ALA A 207 14.34 -8.75 -2.43
N LEU A 208 15.30 -9.12 -1.58
CA LEU A 208 16.63 -8.51 -1.63
C LEU A 208 17.35 -8.94 -2.91
N ASN A 209 17.64 -7.96 -3.76
CA ASN A 209 18.58 -8.17 -4.85
C ASN A 209 20.02 -7.93 -4.35
N THR A 210 20.84 -8.99 -4.31
CA THR A 210 22.26 -8.94 -3.93
C THR A 210 23.19 -8.91 -5.15
N SER A 211 22.66 -8.77 -6.36
CA SER A 211 23.43 -8.90 -7.60
C SER A 211 24.47 -7.80 -7.84
N MET A 212 24.44 -6.72 -7.04
CA MET A 212 25.43 -5.63 -7.10
C MET A 212 26.15 -5.51 -5.75
N ASP A 213 27.45 -5.78 -5.72
CA ASP A 213 28.30 -5.60 -4.51
C ASP A 213 28.70 -4.13 -4.38
N THR A 214 27.79 -3.31 -3.87
CA THR A 214 28.03 -1.89 -3.54
C THR A 214 28.22 -1.69 -2.04
N THR A 215 28.74 -0.53 -1.63
CA THR A 215 28.92 -0.17 -0.21
C THR A 215 27.62 -0.21 0.60
N LEU A 216 26.46 -0.02 -0.05
CA LEU A 216 25.13 -0.04 0.56
C LEU A 216 24.36 -1.34 0.28
N THR A 217 25.07 -2.45 0.03
CA THR A 217 24.45 -3.78 -0.13
C THR A 217 23.82 -4.24 1.19
N PRO A 218 22.50 -4.48 1.25
CA PRO A 218 21.85 -4.98 2.43
C PRO A 218 22.22 -6.45 2.71
N LYS A 219 22.34 -6.80 3.98
CA LYS A 219 22.66 -8.15 4.48
C LYS A 219 21.47 -8.80 5.18
N ASN A 220 20.76 -8.01 6.00
CA ASN A 220 19.63 -8.45 6.81
C ASN A 220 18.62 -7.30 6.93
N PHE A 221 17.36 -7.63 7.18
CA PHE A 221 16.37 -6.66 7.62
C PHE A 221 15.30 -7.32 8.50
N ILE A 222 14.63 -6.51 9.31
CA ILE A 222 13.37 -6.88 9.96
C ILE A 222 12.24 -5.98 9.44
N ILE A 223 11.02 -6.49 9.51
CA ILE A 223 9.82 -5.79 9.06
C ILE A 223 8.98 -5.40 10.27
N ARG A 224 8.47 -4.18 10.27
CA ARG A 224 7.44 -3.69 11.19
C ARG A 224 6.34 -3.00 10.42
N THR A 225 5.21 -2.81 11.07
CA THR A 225 4.11 -2.02 10.55
C THR A 225 3.80 -0.89 11.51
N GLN A 226 3.25 0.21 10.99
CA GLN A 226 2.90 1.34 11.84
C GLN A 226 1.65 2.01 11.30
N ALA A 227 0.64 2.18 12.15
CA ALA A 227 -0.51 3.01 11.80
C ALA A 227 -0.06 4.47 11.64
N ALA A 228 -0.58 5.16 10.61
CA ALA A 228 -0.33 6.59 10.49
C ALA A 228 -0.96 7.32 11.69
N PRO A 229 -0.41 8.45 12.15
CA PRO A 229 -0.96 9.14 13.31
C PRO A 229 -2.44 9.50 13.13
N GLY A 230 -3.28 9.09 14.09
CA GLY A 230 -4.74 9.26 14.04
C GLY A 230 -5.51 8.20 13.22
N ALA A 231 -4.83 7.38 12.40
CA ALA A 231 -5.46 6.43 11.47
C ALA A 231 -6.15 5.23 12.13
N LYS A 232 -5.97 5.01 13.43
CA LYS A 232 -6.72 3.99 14.19
C LYS A 232 -8.17 4.42 14.46
N ASN A 233 -8.48 5.72 14.39
CA ASN A 233 -9.82 6.24 14.62
C ASN A 233 -10.69 6.08 13.36
N ARG A 234 -11.77 5.29 13.46
CA ARG A 234 -12.73 5.05 12.36
C ARG A 234 -13.37 6.32 11.79
N ALA A 235 -13.43 7.41 12.56
CA ALA A 235 -13.98 8.68 12.12
C ALA A 235 -12.94 9.65 11.51
N ALA A 236 -11.67 9.23 11.39
CA ALA A 236 -10.62 10.05 10.80
C ALA A 236 -10.58 9.89 9.26
N PRO A 237 -10.26 10.95 8.50
CA PRO A 237 -10.15 10.87 7.03
C PRO A 237 -9.08 9.89 6.55
N ASN A 238 -8.00 9.74 7.33
CA ASN A 238 -6.90 8.82 7.08
C ASN A 238 -7.10 7.47 7.78
N TYR A 239 -8.34 7.10 8.14
CA TYR A 239 -8.60 5.82 8.80
C TYR A 239 -7.96 4.68 7.99
N SER A 240 -7.28 3.78 8.70
CA SER A 240 -6.57 2.61 8.17
C SER A 240 -5.29 2.89 7.36
N ASP A 241 -4.87 4.15 7.22
CA ASP A 241 -3.53 4.48 6.71
C ASP A 241 -2.41 4.05 7.65
N GLY A 242 -1.24 3.82 7.06
CA GLY A 242 -0.04 3.44 7.77
C GLY A 242 1.09 3.09 6.82
N ALA A 243 2.12 2.47 7.35
CA ALA A 243 3.33 2.15 6.63
C ALA A 243 3.92 0.79 7.00
N VAL A 244 4.64 0.22 6.03
CA VAL A 244 5.60 -0.86 6.23
C VAL A 244 6.96 -0.24 6.51
N VAL A 245 7.60 -0.64 7.60
CA VAL A 245 8.91 -0.15 8.07
C VAL A 245 9.91 -1.29 7.96
N LEU A 246 10.96 -1.09 7.17
CA LEU A 246 12.09 -1.99 7.07
C LEU A 246 13.26 -1.41 7.85
N LEU A 247 13.79 -2.19 8.80
CA LEU A 247 15.00 -1.85 9.52
C LEU A 247 16.13 -2.72 9.00
N VAL A 248 17.17 -2.10 8.45
CA VAL A 248 18.12 -2.74 7.53
C VAL A 248 19.53 -2.72 8.11
N THR A 249 20.20 -3.86 7.98
CA THR A 249 21.63 -4.03 8.26
C THR A 249 22.37 -4.23 6.95
N LEU A 250 23.42 -3.46 6.72
CA LEU A 250 24.25 -3.55 5.52
C LEU A 250 25.37 -4.59 5.70
N LYS A 251 26.01 -4.98 4.60
CA LYS A 251 27.22 -5.82 4.64
C LYS A 251 28.29 -5.17 5.53
N GLY A 252 28.83 -5.96 6.47
CA GLY A 252 29.79 -5.49 7.48
C GLY A 252 29.20 -4.63 8.60
N GLY A 253 27.87 -4.47 8.67
CA GLY A 253 27.19 -3.81 9.79
C GLY A 253 26.71 -4.76 10.88
N THR A 254 26.03 -4.20 11.88
CA THR A 254 25.42 -4.92 13.00
C THR A 254 23.94 -4.56 13.11
N ASP A 255 23.12 -5.53 13.51
CA ASP A 255 21.69 -5.31 13.74
C ASP A 255 21.46 -4.30 14.87
N GLY A 256 20.42 -3.48 14.71
CA GLY A 256 19.98 -2.50 15.70
C GLY A 256 18.95 -3.05 16.69
N GLY A 257 18.43 -2.18 17.57
CA GLY A 257 17.34 -2.52 18.48
C GLY A 257 15.97 -2.50 17.79
N ALA A 258 15.04 -3.34 18.23
CA ALA A 258 13.67 -3.29 17.74
C ALA A 258 12.94 -2.06 18.33
N PRO A 259 12.25 -1.24 17.53
CA PRO A 259 11.43 -0.15 18.04
C PRO A 259 10.28 -0.72 18.88
N THR A 260 9.89 0.03 19.91
CA THR A 260 8.78 -0.26 20.82
C THR A 260 7.84 0.92 20.91
N GLU A 261 6.64 0.75 21.49
CA GLU A 261 5.70 1.87 21.67
C GLU A 261 6.28 2.99 22.54
N ASN A 262 7.19 2.64 23.46
CA ASN A 262 7.90 3.60 24.32
C ASN A 262 9.25 4.05 23.74
N SER A 263 9.64 3.52 22.58
CA SER A 263 10.85 3.99 21.90
C SER A 263 10.60 5.36 21.28
N ASP A 264 11.64 6.19 21.25
CA ASP A 264 11.64 7.45 20.51
C ASP A 264 11.73 7.14 19.00
N PHE A 265 10.65 6.62 18.43
CA PHE A 265 10.51 6.22 17.04
C PHE A 265 9.23 6.78 16.42
N GLU A 266 9.40 7.80 15.58
CA GLU A 266 8.31 8.54 14.95
C GLU A 266 7.85 7.91 13.62
N TYR A 267 6.63 8.25 13.19
CA TYR A 267 6.17 7.92 11.84
C TYR A 267 6.94 8.76 10.81
N LEU A 268 7.79 8.12 10.01
CA LEU A 268 8.82 8.80 9.20
C LEU A 268 8.34 9.40 7.87
N ILE A 269 7.10 9.14 7.44
CA ILE A 269 6.55 9.74 6.22
C ILE A 269 5.92 11.09 6.56
N PRO A 270 6.42 12.21 6.00
CA PRO A 270 5.89 13.53 6.33
C PRO A 270 4.43 13.73 5.88
N ASN A 271 3.66 14.49 6.66
CA ASN A 271 2.24 14.79 6.37
C ASN A 271 2.03 16.09 5.56
N ASP A 272 3.07 16.63 4.94
CA ASP A 272 2.99 17.81 4.06
C ASP A 272 1.91 17.63 2.99
N GLU A 273 1.24 18.73 2.64
CA GLU A 273 0.11 18.74 1.69
C GLU A 273 -0.98 17.72 2.08
N ASN A 274 -1.31 17.65 3.37
CA ASN A 274 -2.26 16.68 3.94
C ASN A 274 -1.89 15.22 3.67
N GLY A 275 -0.59 14.90 3.64
CA GLY A 275 -0.07 13.55 3.45
C GLY A 275 -0.04 13.07 2.00
N THR A 276 -0.20 13.97 1.03
CA THR A 276 -0.19 13.62 -0.40
C THR A 276 1.18 13.80 -1.07
N LYS A 277 2.05 14.64 -0.49
CA LYS A 277 3.35 14.96 -1.09
C LYS A 277 4.34 13.79 -1.07
N TYR A 278 4.39 13.04 0.03
CA TYR A 278 5.35 11.95 0.25
C TYR A 278 4.65 10.61 0.47
N SER A 279 5.21 9.53 -0.06
CA SER A 279 4.71 8.17 0.14
C SER A 279 5.77 7.20 0.71
N SER A 280 6.98 7.70 0.95
CA SER A 280 8.12 6.91 1.40
C SER A 280 9.22 7.77 2.00
N ALA A 281 10.08 7.13 2.80
CA ALA A 281 11.28 7.75 3.37
C ALA A 281 12.42 6.73 3.50
N VAL A 282 13.66 7.20 3.35
CA VAL A 282 14.88 6.45 3.65
C VAL A 282 15.70 7.25 4.66
N LEU A 283 16.09 6.61 5.75
CA LEU A 283 17.00 7.18 6.74
C LEU A 283 18.28 6.34 6.75
N LEU A 284 19.40 6.94 6.36
CA LEU A 284 20.72 6.31 6.43
C LEU A 284 21.43 6.80 7.70
N SER A 285 21.88 5.87 8.53
CA SER A 285 22.50 6.22 9.80
C SER A 285 23.75 7.09 9.61
N ASN A 286 23.94 8.05 10.52
CA ASN A 286 25.15 8.86 10.57
C ASN A 286 26.41 7.97 10.71
N ARG A 287 26.30 6.80 11.35
CA ARG A 287 27.37 5.79 11.37
C ARG A 287 27.77 5.37 9.96
N VAL A 288 26.83 4.94 9.12
CA VAL A 288 27.13 4.53 7.75
C VAL A 288 27.61 5.72 6.92
N LEU A 289 26.92 6.85 7.03
CA LEU A 289 27.27 8.08 6.32
C LEU A 289 28.73 8.48 6.59
N PHE A 290 29.12 8.62 7.86
CA PHE A 290 30.45 9.08 8.22
C PHE A 290 31.51 7.97 8.07
N SER A 291 31.27 6.75 8.56
CA SER A 291 32.31 5.71 8.61
C SER A 291 32.52 4.96 7.30
N LYS A 292 31.45 4.70 6.53
CA LYS A 292 31.53 3.89 5.30
C LYS A 292 31.61 4.74 4.03
N LEU A 293 30.99 5.91 4.02
CA LEU A 293 30.90 6.74 2.81
C LEU A 293 31.89 7.91 2.84
N ILE A 294 31.85 8.74 3.89
CA ILE A 294 32.63 9.99 3.94
C ILE A 294 34.10 9.74 4.32
N LEU A 295 34.37 9.09 5.44
CA LEU A 295 35.72 8.95 6.00
C LEU A 295 36.73 8.31 5.02
N PRO A 296 36.40 7.24 4.26
CA PRO A 296 37.33 6.66 3.30
C PRO A 296 37.74 7.62 2.18
N VAL A 297 36.85 8.55 1.79
CA VAL A 297 37.13 9.57 0.76
C VAL A 297 37.90 10.73 1.36
N LEU A 298 37.51 11.19 2.55
CA LEU A 298 38.26 12.24 3.26
C LEU A 298 39.72 11.85 3.52
N ASN A 299 39.97 10.59 3.88
CA ASN A 299 41.32 10.08 4.14
C ASN A 299 42.16 9.80 2.89
N GLN A 300 41.59 10.01 1.69
CA GLN A 300 42.37 10.08 0.45
C GLN A 300 42.92 11.50 0.19
N HIS A 301 42.50 12.51 0.96
CA HIS A 301 43.01 13.86 0.82
C HIS A 301 44.53 13.89 1.13
N PRO A 302 45.37 14.51 0.27
CA PRO A 302 46.83 14.41 0.37
C PRO A 302 47.41 15.01 1.66
N ASN A 303 46.72 16.01 2.24
CA ASN A 303 47.24 16.82 3.33
C ASN A 303 46.51 16.65 4.67
N MET A 304 45.36 15.94 4.68
CA MET A 304 44.48 15.85 5.84
C MET A 304 44.12 14.38 6.09
N THR A 305 44.31 13.92 7.32
CA THR A 305 43.74 12.65 7.80
C THR A 305 42.70 12.96 8.85
N TYR A 306 41.55 12.31 8.77
CA TYR A 306 40.40 12.48 9.63
C TYR A 306 40.19 11.24 10.52
N GLU A 307 39.67 11.50 11.71
CA GLU A 307 39.09 10.50 12.59
C GLU A 307 37.63 10.83 12.90
N LEU A 308 36.86 9.82 13.31
CA LEU A 308 35.49 10.02 13.76
C LEU A 308 35.42 10.24 15.26
N LYS A 309 34.63 11.23 15.66
CA LYS A 309 34.29 11.50 17.05
C LYS A 309 32.84 11.09 17.31
N SER A 310 32.64 10.42 18.45
CA SER A 310 31.34 9.94 18.93
C SER A 310 30.98 10.69 20.22
N PRO A 311 30.47 11.93 20.11
CA PRO A 311 30.10 12.71 21.29
C PRO A 311 28.90 12.11 22.02
N THR A 312 28.80 12.43 23.31
CA THR A 312 27.64 12.17 24.14
C THR A 312 27.17 13.47 24.79
N ASP A 313 25.90 13.58 25.13
CA ASP A 313 25.40 14.68 25.96
C ASP A 313 25.80 14.50 27.44
N GLU A 314 25.36 15.43 28.29
CA GLU A 314 25.65 15.44 29.73
C GLU A 314 25.13 14.19 30.45
N ASP A 315 24.07 13.56 29.92
CA ASP A 315 23.45 12.35 30.45
C ASP A 315 24.07 11.06 29.87
N GLY A 316 25.08 11.18 29.01
CA GLY A 316 25.76 10.06 28.36
C GLY A 316 25.01 9.46 27.17
N LYS A 317 23.96 10.13 26.68
CA LYS A 317 23.23 9.74 25.47
C LYS A 317 24.06 10.09 24.24
N ALA A 318 24.09 9.19 23.25
CA ALA A 318 24.84 9.41 22.03
C ALA A 318 24.31 10.62 21.23
N LEU A 319 25.24 11.49 20.81
CA LEU A 319 25.02 12.56 19.84
C LEU A 319 25.49 12.12 18.45
N HIS A 320 25.27 12.95 17.43
CA HIS A 320 25.68 12.61 16.05
C HIS A 320 27.19 12.57 15.89
N LEU A 321 27.67 11.59 15.10
CA LEU A 321 29.08 11.49 14.72
C LEU A 321 29.52 12.71 13.91
N TYR A 322 30.79 13.07 14.03
CA TYR A 322 31.45 14.04 13.16
C TYR A 322 32.88 13.60 12.85
N ALA A 323 33.44 14.10 11.75
CA ALA A 323 34.83 13.86 11.38
C ALA A 323 35.71 15.06 11.80
N GLN A 324 36.89 14.78 12.36
CA GLN A 324 37.85 15.79 12.77
C GLN A 324 39.24 15.48 12.18
N ALA A 325 39.91 16.49 11.62
CA ALA A 325 41.24 16.32 11.05
C ALA A 325 42.34 16.27 12.14
N LEU A 326 43.39 15.47 11.90
CA LEU A 326 44.42 15.08 12.87
C LEU A 326 45.87 15.53 12.54
N LYS A 327 46.32 15.51 11.28
CA LYS A 327 47.77 15.52 10.90
C LYS A 327 47.98 15.90 9.42
N GLU A 328 49.17 16.11 8.83
CA GLU A 328 50.36 17.01 8.97
C GLU A 328 51.24 16.79 7.71
N ASN A 329 50.73 17.09 6.52
CA ASN A 329 51.54 17.08 5.29
C ASN A 329 51.67 18.50 4.74
N TYR A 330 52.01 19.43 5.63
CA TYR A 330 52.28 20.80 5.23
C TYR A 330 53.70 20.92 4.70
N VAL A 331 53.80 21.31 3.43
CA VAL A 331 55.06 21.75 2.87
C VAL A 331 55.21 23.22 3.20
N LYS A 332 56.20 23.53 4.03
CA LYS A 332 56.61 24.89 4.36
C LYS A 332 56.80 25.71 3.05
N PRO A 333 56.04 26.80 2.84
CA PRO A 333 56.22 27.72 1.72
C PRO A 333 57.63 28.29 1.70
N ALA A 334 58.04 28.99 0.65
CA ALA A 334 59.25 29.81 0.73
C ALA A 334 58.93 31.16 1.40
N GLY A 335 59.88 31.71 2.17
CA GLY A 335 59.70 32.95 2.91
C GLY A 335 59.32 34.09 1.99
N THR A 336 58.22 34.76 2.31
CA THR A 336 57.74 35.91 1.53
C THR A 336 58.41 37.18 2.06
N VAL A 337 59.00 37.95 1.15
CA VAL A 337 59.63 39.24 1.46
C VAL A 337 58.72 40.34 0.95
N PHE A 338 58.37 41.27 1.84
CA PHE A 338 57.55 42.44 1.53
C PHE A 338 58.42 43.68 1.64
N THR A 339 58.52 44.44 0.56
CA THR A 339 59.27 45.70 0.52
C THR A 339 58.33 46.87 0.34
N SER A 340 58.53 47.94 1.11
CA SER A 340 57.73 49.16 1.05
C SER A 340 58.61 50.40 1.20
N SER A 341 58.26 51.48 0.50
CA SER A 341 58.81 52.81 0.72
C SER A 341 57.70 53.81 1.05
N SER A 342 57.79 54.54 2.17
CA SER A 342 56.86 55.62 2.54
C SER A 342 57.57 56.73 3.29
N ASP A 343 57.30 58.00 2.97
CA ASP A 343 57.87 59.19 3.63
C ASP A 343 59.41 59.18 3.78
N GLY A 344 60.10 58.54 2.83
CA GLY A 344 61.55 58.35 2.81
C GLY A 344 62.07 57.29 3.80
N HIS A 345 61.19 56.44 4.31
CA HIS A 345 61.54 55.20 4.99
C HIS A 345 61.45 54.03 4.01
N HIS A 346 62.43 53.12 4.03
CA HIS A 346 62.36 51.85 3.31
C HIS A 346 62.23 50.70 4.31
N SER A 347 61.14 49.96 4.25
CA SER A 347 60.87 48.79 5.10
C SER A 347 60.94 47.52 4.28
N THR A 348 61.68 46.53 4.76
CA THR A 348 61.70 45.16 4.23
C THR A 348 61.28 44.22 5.34
N LEU A 349 60.07 43.67 5.27
CA LEU A 349 59.60 42.62 6.15
C LEU A 349 59.90 41.26 5.51
N ARG A 350 60.53 40.39 6.27
CA ARG A 350 60.76 39.00 5.95
C ARG A 350 60.14 38.15 7.04
N LEU A 351 59.26 37.25 6.65
CA LEU A 351 58.82 36.19 7.57
C LEU A 351 60.02 35.27 7.84
N LEU A 352 60.44 35.16 9.11
CA LEU A 352 61.68 34.48 9.52
C LEU A 352 61.54 32.96 9.42
N GLU A 353 60.39 32.47 9.84
CA GLU A 353 59.90 31.17 9.43
C GLU A 353 59.10 31.42 8.15
N ASP A 354 59.28 30.60 7.12
CA ASP A 354 58.51 30.72 5.89
C ASP A 354 57.01 30.47 6.18
N ALA A 355 56.28 31.49 6.63
CA ALA A 355 54.89 31.43 7.06
C ALA A 355 54.48 30.08 7.68
N VAL A 356 55.28 29.49 8.59
CA VAL A 356 54.88 28.25 9.25
C VAL A 356 53.79 28.66 10.22
N ILE A 357 52.57 28.56 9.72
CA ILE A 357 51.33 28.70 10.46
C ILE A 357 51.32 27.52 11.41
N LYS A 358 51.90 27.71 12.60
CA LYS A 358 51.84 26.73 13.68
C LYS A 358 50.40 26.72 14.19
N VAL A 359 49.54 25.96 13.53
CA VAL A 359 48.20 25.67 14.04
C VAL A 359 48.37 24.74 15.23
N THR A 360 48.35 25.32 16.43
CA THR A 360 48.24 24.65 17.73
C THR A 360 49.29 23.58 18.04
N GLU A 361 50.57 23.93 17.90
CA GLU A 361 51.77 23.18 18.31
C GLU A 361 52.31 22.10 17.35
N GLU A 362 51.49 21.22 16.74
CA GLU A 362 51.98 20.18 15.79
C GLU A 362 50.90 19.68 14.78
N ALA A 363 49.93 20.50 14.32
CA ALA A 363 49.06 20.09 13.21
C ALA A 363 48.33 21.21 12.41
N PRO A 364 48.69 21.51 11.14
CA PRO A 364 48.15 22.63 10.35
C PRO A 364 46.65 22.55 10.01
N TYR A 365 46.02 21.40 10.22
CA TYR A 365 44.58 21.19 10.00
C TYR A 365 43.87 20.70 11.26
N SER A 366 44.53 20.68 12.42
CA SER A 366 43.83 20.38 13.67
C SER A 366 42.66 21.36 13.85
N GLY A 367 41.51 20.82 14.25
CA GLY A 367 40.29 21.61 14.42
C GLY A 367 39.43 21.80 13.17
N VAL A 368 39.82 21.31 11.99
CA VAL A 368 38.86 21.17 10.87
C VAL A 368 37.84 20.09 11.26
N VAL A 369 36.57 20.47 11.31
CA VAL A 369 35.45 19.61 11.68
C VAL A 369 34.46 19.55 10.51
N LEU A 370 34.06 18.34 10.13
CA LEU A 370 32.92 18.07 9.26
C LEU A 370 31.81 17.43 10.09
N LYS A 371 30.68 18.12 10.25
CA LYS A 371 29.53 17.70 11.06
C LYS A 371 28.21 17.97 10.33
N ALA A 372 27.14 17.31 10.74
CA ALA A 372 25.81 17.69 10.31
C ALA A 372 25.37 18.98 11.03
N GLN A 373 24.82 19.94 10.31
CA GLN A 373 24.27 21.18 10.89
C GLN A 373 23.23 21.76 9.92
N ASN A 374 22.11 22.29 10.41
CA ASN A 374 21.10 22.97 9.58
C ASN A 374 20.64 22.17 8.34
N ASN A 375 20.56 20.83 8.45
CA ASN A 375 20.22 19.91 7.37
C ASN A 375 21.25 19.79 6.24
N THR A 376 22.47 20.30 6.43
CA THR A 376 23.62 20.21 5.51
C THR A 376 24.80 19.49 6.17
N LEU A 377 25.83 19.18 5.39
CA LEU A 377 27.15 18.87 5.91
C LEU A 377 27.94 20.17 6.06
N HIS A 378 28.25 20.53 7.30
CA HIS A 378 28.96 21.75 7.66
C HIS A 378 30.44 21.47 7.90
N VAL A 379 31.29 22.15 7.15
CA VAL A 379 32.74 22.22 7.41
C VAL A 379 33.02 23.50 8.17
N GLU A 380 33.63 23.35 9.33
CA GLU A 380 34.07 24.46 10.17
C GLU A 380 35.56 24.29 10.50
N TRP A 381 36.30 25.39 10.37
CA TRP A 381 37.66 25.49 10.86
C TRP A 381 37.83 26.83 11.55
N ASN A 382 38.32 26.81 12.79
CA ASN A 382 38.76 27.99 13.51
C ASN A 382 40.12 27.68 14.11
N ALA A 383 41.12 28.49 13.78
CA ALA A 383 42.49 28.27 14.21
C ALA A 383 43.13 29.57 14.67
N HIS A 384 43.74 29.55 15.85
CA HIS A 384 44.58 30.62 16.36
C HIS A 384 46.05 30.25 16.14
N ASN A 385 46.84 31.20 15.64
CA ASN A 385 48.18 30.94 15.13
C ASN A 385 49.14 32.07 15.47
N THR A 386 50.42 31.71 15.51
CA THR A 386 51.55 32.64 15.70
C THR A 386 52.57 32.47 14.58
N SER A 387 53.17 33.56 14.09
CA SER A 387 54.28 33.52 13.13
C SER A 387 55.38 34.51 13.52
N ASP A 388 56.63 34.09 13.30
CA ASP A 388 57.81 34.92 13.53
C ASP A 388 58.15 35.76 12.29
N TRP A 389 58.67 36.97 12.53
CA TRP A 389 59.02 37.92 11.48
C TRP A 389 60.26 38.75 11.84
N ASN A 390 60.88 39.29 10.79
CA ASN A 390 62.01 40.20 10.84
C ASN A 390 61.73 41.39 9.92
N GLN A 391 61.87 42.61 10.41
CA GLN A 391 61.70 43.82 9.61
C GLN A 391 62.97 44.64 9.69
N LYS A 392 63.52 44.94 8.52
CA LYS A 392 64.56 45.93 8.36
C LYS A 392 63.94 47.25 7.95
N VAL A 393 64.11 48.30 8.74
CA VAL A 393 63.63 49.65 8.45
C VAL A 393 64.83 50.60 8.29
N ASP A 394 64.97 51.19 7.11
CA ASP A 394 65.86 52.31 6.82
C ASP A 394 65.10 53.62 7.02
N VAL A 395 65.58 54.46 7.92
CA VAL A 395 65.05 55.77 8.23
C VAL A 395 66.03 56.80 7.67
N ASN A 396 65.62 57.56 6.64
CA ASN A 396 66.37 58.67 6.02
C ASN A 396 67.59 59.14 6.85
N ASN A 397 68.80 58.82 6.36
CA ASN A 397 70.13 59.07 6.97
C ASN A 397 70.86 57.85 7.58
N GLY A 398 70.57 56.62 7.14
CA GLY A 398 71.47 55.47 7.33
C GLY A 398 71.42 54.81 8.70
N ASN A 399 70.38 55.08 9.50
CA ASN A 399 70.09 54.32 10.72
C ASN A 399 69.16 53.15 10.36
N ASP A 400 69.75 52.03 9.95
CA ASP A 400 69.04 50.77 9.79
C ASP A 400 68.66 50.22 11.17
N THR A 401 67.36 49.93 11.37
CA THR A 401 66.89 49.17 12.53
C THR A 401 66.41 47.81 12.08
N ASP A 402 66.87 46.76 12.75
CA ASP A 402 66.48 45.39 12.50
C ASP A 402 65.66 44.90 13.70
N VAL A 403 64.39 44.60 13.46
CA VAL A 403 63.43 44.23 14.50
C VAL A 403 62.94 42.83 14.22
N ASN A 404 63.09 41.95 15.21
CA ASN A 404 62.47 40.63 15.21
C ASN A 404 61.25 40.66 16.11
N GLY A 405 60.22 39.92 15.73
CA GLY A 405 59.03 39.77 16.56
C GLY A 405 58.21 38.55 16.18
N GLN A 406 57.11 38.40 16.91
CA GLN A 406 56.08 37.41 16.64
C GLN A 406 54.75 38.15 16.49
N PHE A 407 53.88 37.66 15.60
CA PHE A 407 52.50 38.14 15.50
C PHE A 407 51.52 36.98 15.54
N GLU A 408 50.34 37.25 16.08
CA GLU A 408 49.21 36.34 16.17
C GLU A 408 48.19 36.63 15.09
N PHE A 409 47.55 35.58 14.58
CA PHE A 409 46.47 35.69 13.63
C PHE A 409 45.46 34.55 13.80
N ASN A 410 44.20 34.83 13.45
CA ASN A 410 43.14 33.83 13.43
C ASN A 410 42.82 33.49 11.98
N LEU A 411 42.56 32.21 11.74
CA LEU A 411 42.01 31.70 10.49
C LEU A 411 40.63 31.14 10.77
N TYR A 412 39.70 31.38 9.86
CA TYR A 412 38.41 30.73 9.90
C TYR A 412 37.94 30.31 8.50
N THR A 413 37.22 29.19 8.45
CA THR A 413 36.53 28.72 7.27
C THR A 413 35.22 28.10 7.68
N LYS A 414 34.12 28.54 7.06
CA LYS A 414 32.81 27.92 7.18
C LYS A 414 32.25 27.67 5.80
N THR A 415 31.86 26.44 5.52
CA THR A 415 31.15 26.11 4.30
C THR A 415 30.12 25.02 4.54
N ASP A 416 29.00 25.14 3.87
CA ASP A 416 27.90 24.18 3.90
C ASP A 416 27.83 23.45 2.57
N MET A 417 27.76 22.13 2.66
CA MET A 417 27.55 21.21 1.55
C MET A 417 26.10 20.73 1.63
N THR A 418 25.29 21.18 0.68
CA THR A 418 23.85 20.88 0.63
C THR A 418 23.63 19.57 -0.12
N PRO A 419 22.94 18.57 0.48
CA PRO A 419 22.55 17.38 -0.24
C PRO A 419 21.45 17.70 -1.26
N GLU A 420 21.62 17.25 -2.49
CA GLU A 420 20.66 17.39 -3.58
C GLU A 420 20.46 16.04 -4.27
N VAL A 421 19.25 15.77 -4.72
CA VAL A 421 18.95 14.56 -5.49
C VAL A 421 19.21 14.84 -6.97
N ASP A 422 20.09 14.06 -7.59
CA ASP A 422 20.32 14.12 -9.03
C ASP A 422 19.04 13.65 -9.79
N PRO A 423 18.47 14.48 -10.68
CA PRO A 423 17.22 14.17 -11.35
C PRO A 423 17.34 13.11 -12.46
N ILE A 424 18.55 12.65 -12.80
CA ILE A 424 18.83 11.64 -13.82
C ILE A 424 19.28 10.34 -13.18
N THR A 425 20.30 10.39 -12.32
CA THR A 425 20.88 9.20 -11.68
C THR A 425 20.14 8.84 -10.40
N SER A 426 19.46 9.80 -9.77
CA SER A 426 18.80 9.65 -8.47
C SER A 426 19.76 9.24 -7.36
N ALA A 427 21.05 9.56 -7.53
CA ALA A 427 22.06 9.59 -6.49
C ALA A 427 21.99 10.92 -5.72
N ILE A 428 22.50 10.94 -4.50
CA ILE A 428 22.55 12.14 -3.68
C ILE A 428 23.92 12.78 -3.87
N GLN A 429 23.92 13.99 -4.39
CA GLN A 429 25.10 14.82 -4.62
C GLN A 429 25.20 15.90 -3.56
N PHE A 430 26.40 16.39 -3.31
CA PHE A 430 26.63 17.48 -2.36
C PHE A 430 27.13 18.71 -3.09
N SER A 431 26.29 19.74 -3.16
CA SER A 431 26.65 21.04 -3.74
C SER A 431 27.27 21.92 -2.65
N THR A 432 28.47 22.45 -2.90
CA THR A 432 29.12 23.37 -1.96
C THR A 432 28.57 24.77 -2.17
N THR A 433 28.13 25.42 -1.09
CA THR A 433 27.59 26.79 -1.16
C THR A 433 28.70 27.77 -1.59
N VAL A 434 28.43 28.61 -2.60
CA VAL A 434 29.41 29.54 -3.21
C VAL A 434 29.95 30.59 -2.21
N SER A 435 29.27 30.80 -1.08
CA SER A 435 29.64 31.72 0.00
C SER A 435 30.36 31.00 1.15
N ALA A 436 31.49 30.34 0.87
CA ALA A 436 32.37 29.90 1.95
C ALA A 436 32.89 31.14 2.70
N GLU A 437 32.47 31.35 3.96
CA GLU A 437 33.02 32.39 4.80
C GLU A 437 34.43 31.99 5.18
N THR A 438 35.39 32.51 4.42
CA THR A 438 36.81 32.26 4.60
C THR A 438 37.48 33.57 4.92
N GLY A 439 38.31 33.57 5.95
CA GLY A 439 39.02 34.79 6.31
C GLY A 439 40.16 34.55 7.26
N SER A 440 40.93 35.62 7.39
CA SER A 440 42.06 35.70 8.26
C SER A 440 42.08 37.06 8.92
N SER A 441 42.36 37.12 10.22
CA SER A 441 42.55 38.38 10.94
C SER A 441 43.89 38.36 11.65
N ILE A 442 44.59 39.50 11.64
CA ILE A 442 45.84 39.72 12.36
C ILE A 442 45.64 40.95 13.26
N GLY A 443 46.31 40.97 14.41
CA GLY A 443 46.30 42.14 15.30
C GLY A 443 46.88 43.41 14.65
N ASP A 444 46.56 44.57 15.22
CA ASP A 444 47.18 45.84 14.83
C ASP A 444 48.52 45.99 15.56
N TYR A 445 49.60 45.70 14.84
CA TYR A 445 50.96 45.75 15.38
C TYR A 445 51.70 47.00 14.92
N ASP A 446 52.50 47.58 15.81
CA ASP A 446 53.28 48.80 15.52
C ASP A 446 54.17 48.67 14.27
N TRP A 447 54.70 47.48 13.99
CA TRP A 447 55.54 47.23 12.81
C TRP A 447 54.81 47.38 11.48
N LEU A 448 53.47 47.23 11.46
CA LEU A 448 52.63 47.53 10.30
C LEU A 448 52.68 49.03 9.97
N ASN A 449 53.01 49.90 10.93
CA ASN A 449 53.04 51.33 10.71
C ASN A 449 54.14 51.81 9.75
N PHE A 450 55.19 51.01 9.56
CA PHE A 450 56.29 51.29 8.62
C PHE A 450 55.98 50.94 7.15
N PHE A 451 54.80 50.39 6.87
CA PHE A 451 54.28 50.24 5.51
C PHE A 451 53.43 51.46 5.13
N GLY A 452 53.70 52.01 3.94
CA GLY A 452 52.78 52.97 3.31
C GLY A 452 51.41 52.35 3.08
N PHE A 453 50.36 53.16 3.01
CA PHE A 453 48.96 52.68 2.92
C PHE A 453 48.75 51.65 1.80
N ASP A 454 49.22 51.95 0.58
CA ASP A 454 49.10 51.04 -0.57
C ASP A 454 49.90 49.74 -0.39
N HIS A 455 51.02 49.80 0.31
CA HIS A 455 51.88 48.64 0.55
C HIS A 455 51.36 47.76 1.71
N ARG A 456 50.61 48.32 2.68
CA ARG A 456 49.85 47.51 3.65
C ARG A 456 48.81 46.67 2.94
N ALA A 457 48.05 47.27 2.01
CA ALA A 457 47.07 46.52 1.22
C ALA A 457 47.72 45.39 0.40
N VAL A 458 48.88 45.64 -0.20
CA VAL A 458 49.65 44.61 -0.92
C VAL A 458 50.14 43.50 0.01
N PHE A 459 50.61 43.82 1.22
CA PHE A 459 50.97 42.83 2.24
C PHE A 459 49.78 41.93 2.58
N PHE A 460 48.65 42.51 2.98
CA PHE A 460 47.45 41.74 3.35
C PHE A 460 46.95 40.87 2.21
N ARG A 461 46.91 41.41 0.99
CA ARG A 461 46.49 40.65 -0.20
C ARG A 461 47.41 39.46 -0.45
N THR A 462 48.72 39.69 -0.50
CA THR A 462 49.71 38.64 -0.79
C THR A 462 49.77 37.59 0.32
N TRP A 463 49.63 38.02 1.58
CA TRP A 463 49.53 37.12 2.72
C TRP A 463 48.28 36.24 2.62
N TYR A 464 47.12 36.84 2.34
CA TYR A 464 45.89 36.10 2.11
C TYR A 464 46.00 35.14 0.92
N GLU A 465 46.63 35.55 -0.19
CA GLU A 465 46.90 34.67 -1.34
C GLU A 465 47.70 33.43 -0.92
N LYS A 466 48.69 33.58 -0.03
CA LYS A 466 49.45 32.45 0.52
C LYS A 466 48.63 31.57 1.46
N LEU A 467 47.80 32.16 2.33
CA LEU A 467 46.85 31.41 3.16
C LEU A 467 45.88 30.60 2.28
N ASN A 468 45.40 31.22 1.21
CA ASN A 468 44.48 30.60 0.28
C ASN A 468 45.14 29.45 -0.48
N GLU A 469 46.34 29.65 -1.01
CA GLU A 469 47.14 28.63 -1.71
C GLU A 469 47.40 27.40 -0.83
N HIS A 470 47.75 27.60 0.44
CA HIS A 470 48.26 26.53 1.32
C HIS A 470 47.24 25.95 2.30
N PHE A 471 46.10 26.62 2.54
CA PHE A 471 45.09 26.14 3.50
C PHE A 471 43.68 26.17 2.92
N PHE A 472 43.17 27.36 2.58
CA PHE A 472 41.75 27.50 2.23
C PHE A 472 41.37 26.74 0.96
N ASN A 473 42.24 26.71 -0.06
CA ASN A 473 42.01 25.91 -1.26
C ASN A 473 41.92 24.41 -0.96
N HIS A 474 42.63 23.89 0.04
CA HIS A 474 42.54 22.47 0.39
C HIS A 474 41.21 22.13 1.05
N ILE A 475 40.72 23.00 1.93
CA ILE A 475 39.40 22.85 2.58
C ILE A 475 38.28 23.00 1.54
N ALA A 476 38.38 23.99 0.64
CA ALA A 476 37.42 24.20 -0.44
C ALA A 476 37.36 23.05 -1.45
N ASN A 477 38.43 22.25 -1.57
CA ASN A 477 38.50 21.08 -2.45
C ASN A 477 38.10 19.77 -1.76
N ILE A 478 37.62 19.80 -0.51
CA ILE A 478 37.02 18.62 0.12
C ILE A 478 35.80 18.21 -0.70
N LYS A 479 35.81 16.97 -1.21
CA LYS A 479 34.70 16.38 -1.95
C LYS A 479 34.05 15.27 -1.16
N ILE A 480 32.73 15.25 -1.16
CA ILE A 480 31.92 14.15 -0.61
C ILE A 480 31.49 13.27 -1.79
N PRO A 481 31.56 11.93 -1.65
CA PRO A 481 31.13 11.04 -2.73
C PRO A 481 29.62 11.13 -2.96
N ASP A 482 29.22 10.93 -4.21
CA ASP A 482 27.82 10.68 -4.55
C ASP A 482 27.32 9.43 -3.84
N ILE A 483 26.13 9.50 -3.27
CA ILE A 483 25.53 8.40 -2.50
C ILE A 483 24.40 7.78 -3.31
N ASP A 484 24.62 6.57 -3.82
CA ASP A 484 23.58 5.78 -4.50
C ASP A 484 22.82 4.87 -3.51
N THR A 485 21.56 5.20 -3.24
CA THR A 485 20.67 4.44 -2.35
C THR A 485 19.78 3.44 -3.10
N PHE A 486 20.05 3.16 -4.38
CA PHE A 486 19.21 2.30 -5.24
C PHE A 486 18.82 0.96 -4.60
N LEU A 487 19.78 0.24 -4.01
CA LEU A 487 19.48 -1.05 -3.39
C LEU A 487 18.59 -0.95 -2.15
N LEU A 488 18.73 0.12 -1.35
CA LEU A 488 17.90 0.35 -0.17
C LEU A 488 16.47 0.72 -0.55
N ARG A 489 16.28 1.53 -1.59
CA ARG A 489 14.95 1.97 -2.04
C ARG A 489 14.18 0.91 -2.83
N ASN A 490 14.85 -0.12 -3.34
CA ASN A 490 14.26 -1.19 -4.15
C ASN A 490 14.13 -2.53 -3.39
N LEU A 491 14.24 -2.51 -2.06
CA LEU A 491 14.06 -3.69 -1.21
C LEU A 491 12.69 -4.36 -1.39
N LEU A 492 11.62 -3.56 -1.49
CA LEU A 492 10.29 -4.06 -1.85
C LEU A 492 10.00 -3.97 -3.35
N PHE A 493 10.70 -3.12 -4.10
CA PHE A 493 10.33 -2.76 -5.48
C PHE A 493 11.44 -3.06 -6.50
N PRO A 494 11.74 -4.33 -6.81
CA PRO A 494 12.80 -4.67 -7.76
C PRO A 494 12.43 -4.36 -9.22
N ASP A 495 11.15 -4.49 -9.63
CA ASP A 495 10.83 -4.72 -11.05
C ASP A 495 9.97 -3.66 -11.78
N SER A 496 9.51 -2.55 -11.16
CA SER A 496 8.76 -1.49 -11.90
C SER A 496 8.26 -0.28 -11.10
N ASN A 497 8.56 -0.14 -9.81
CA ASN A 497 7.97 0.92 -8.97
C ASN A 497 8.99 1.48 -7.97
N SER A 498 10.19 1.80 -8.45
CA SER A 498 11.25 2.35 -7.61
C SER A 498 10.86 3.70 -7.03
N MET A 499 11.10 3.90 -5.73
CA MET A 499 10.93 5.19 -5.05
C MET A 499 11.71 6.29 -5.79
N VAL A 500 11.04 7.39 -6.12
CA VAL A 500 11.69 8.60 -6.62
C VAL A 500 12.04 9.48 -5.42
N LEU A 501 13.32 9.78 -5.29
CA LEU A 501 13.80 10.68 -4.24
C LEU A 501 13.47 12.10 -4.68
N THR A 502 12.86 12.89 -3.79
CA THR A 502 12.50 14.29 -4.09
C THR A 502 13.30 15.26 -3.25
N ASP A 503 13.60 14.89 -2.00
CA ASP A 503 14.27 15.76 -1.03
C ASP A 503 15.31 14.95 -0.26
N ALA A 504 16.48 15.53 -0.07
CA ALA A 504 17.56 14.96 0.75
C ALA A 504 18.05 16.01 1.75
N HIS A 505 18.37 15.57 2.97
CA HIS A 505 18.77 16.42 4.08
C HIS A 505 19.73 15.66 5.00
N VAL A 506 20.66 16.37 5.65
CA VAL A 506 21.54 15.82 6.69
C VAL A 506 21.30 16.53 8.03
N PRO A 507 20.16 16.28 8.71
CA PRO A 507 19.94 16.76 10.09
C PRO A 507 20.92 16.14 11.10
N GLY A 508 21.47 14.97 10.77
CA GLY A 508 22.39 14.19 11.60
C GLY A 508 22.60 12.84 10.96
N ASP A 509 21.53 12.06 10.91
CA ASP A 509 21.36 10.98 9.94
C ASP A 509 21.05 11.59 8.54
N LEU A 510 21.34 10.86 7.45
CA LEU A 510 20.93 11.30 6.10
C LEU A 510 19.47 10.89 5.89
N ALA A 511 18.60 11.88 5.83
CA ALA A 511 17.17 11.73 5.63
C ALA A 511 16.80 12.04 4.17
N ILE A 512 16.11 11.10 3.55
CA ILE A 512 15.70 11.21 2.15
C ILE A 512 14.20 10.96 2.11
N PHE A 513 13.46 11.93 1.59
CA PHE A 513 12.03 11.83 1.41
C PHE A 513 11.73 11.68 -0.08
N GLY A 514 10.67 10.95 -0.37
CA GLY A 514 10.32 10.67 -1.73
C GLY A 514 8.86 10.33 -1.91
N ASN A 515 8.48 10.42 -3.16
CA ASN A 515 7.25 9.86 -3.67
C ASN A 515 7.63 8.86 -4.76
N VAL A 516 6.77 7.93 -5.15
CA VAL A 516 6.93 7.39 -6.50
C VAL A 516 6.33 8.45 -7.39
N ASP A 517 7.18 9.27 -8.01
CA ASP A 517 6.78 10.02 -9.18
C ASP A 517 6.91 9.07 -10.38
N PRO A 518 5.81 8.53 -10.91
CA PRO A 518 5.91 7.62 -12.02
C PRO A 518 6.57 8.33 -13.24
N SER A 519 6.64 9.68 -13.31
CA SER A 519 7.29 10.47 -14.39
C SER A 519 8.68 9.99 -14.82
N LEU A 520 9.43 9.35 -13.91
CA LEU A 520 10.85 9.05 -14.11
C LEU A 520 11.20 7.57 -14.28
N THR A 521 10.37 6.63 -13.79
CA THR A 521 10.78 5.20 -13.71
C THR A 521 9.72 4.17 -14.10
N SER A 522 8.45 4.55 -14.24
CA SER A 522 7.38 3.67 -14.74
C SER A 522 6.20 4.47 -15.27
N PHE A 523 5.04 3.85 -15.45
CA PHE A 523 3.77 4.56 -15.52
C PHE A 523 2.68 3.68 -14.95
N VAL A 524 1.64 4.28 -14.38
CA VAL A 524 0.51 3.55 -13.79
C VAL A 524 -0.73 3.83 -14.64
N ILE A 525 -1.50 2.78 -14.93
CA ILE A 525 -2.81 2.96 -15.56
C ILE A 525 -3.77 3.57 -14.55
N GLU A 526 -4.36 4.70 -14.92
CA GLU A 526 -5.46 5.33 -14.20
C GLU A 526 -6.76 5.20 -15.00
N PRO A 527 -7.87 4.83 -14.35
CA PRO A 527 -7.96 4.35 -12.95
C PRO A 527 -7.38 2.93 -12.74
N GLU A 528 -6.86 2.66 -11.53
CA GLU A 528 -6.21 1.39 -11.14
C GLU A 528 -7.16 0.18 -11.08
N GLN A 529 -8.47 0.41 -11.02
CA GLN A 529 -9.49 -0.63 -11.07
C GLN A 529 -10.81 -0.01 -11.55
N VAL A 530 -11.55 -0.73 -12.40
CA VAL A 530 -12.85 -0.27 -12.88
C VAL A 530 -13.85 -1.39 -12.85
N ILE A 531 -15.07 -1.05 -12.45
CA ILE A 531 -16.22 -1.92 -12.60
C ILE A 531 -17.17 -1.26 -13.59
N LEU A 532 -17.57 -1.99 -14.63
CA LEU A 532 -18.38 -1.49 -15.74
C LEU A 532 -19.63 -2.34 -15.96
N ASN A 533 -20.67 -1.71 -16.48
CA ASN A 533 -21.79 -2.44 -17.06
C ASN A 533 -21.46 -2.95 -18.46
N PRO A 534 -22.13 -4.02 -18.92
CA PRO A 534 -21.96 -4.52 -20.28
C PRO A 534 -22.20 -3.42 -21.32
N GLY A 535 -21.37 -3.38 -22.37
CA GLY A 535 -21.41 -2.37 -23.43
C GLY A 535 -20.94 -0.97 -23.04
N SER A 536 -20.61 -0.72 -21.76
CA SER A 536 -20.09 0.57 -21.32
C SER A 536 -18.64 0.77 -21.73
N THR A 537 -18.22 2.02 -21.82
CA THR A 537 -16.85 2.40 -22.16
C THR A 537 -16.15 3.09 -21.01
N LYS A 538 -14.84 2.90 -20.91
CA LYS A 538 -13.98 3.66 -19.99
C LYS A 538 -12.67 4.03 -20.65
N THR A 539 -12.28 5.29 -20.52
CA THR A 539 -10.96 5.75 -20.94
C THR A 539 -9.94 5.50 -19.83
N PHE A 540 -8.83 4.89 -20.20
CA PHE A 540 -7.65 4.71 -19.39
C PHE A 540 -6.55 5.65 -19.87
N SER A 541 -5.84 6.22 -18.92
CA SER A 541 -4.63 7.00 -19.17
C SER A 541 -3.48 6.41 -18.39
N VAL A 542 -2.26 6.77 -18.78
CA VAL A 542 -1.08 6.47 -17.98
C VAL A 542 -0.63 7.74 -17.27
N ALA A 543 -0.32 7.62 -15.98
CA ALA A 543 0.28 8.66 -15.17
C ALA A 543 1.69 8.20 -14.77
N PRO A 544 2.75 8.92 -15.17
CA PRO A 544 2.81 10.14 -16.00
C PRO A 544 2.32 9.83 -17.42
N ALA A 545 2.03 10.89 -18.18
CA ALA A 545 1.78 10.74 -19.60
C ALA A 545 3.02 10.12 -20.29
N ALA A 546 2.83 8.96 -20.90
CA ALA A 546 3.86 8.24 -21.65
C ALA A 546 3.25 7.73 -22.96
N THR A 547 4.11 7.53 -23.98
CA THR A 547 3.67 6.87 -25.21
C THR A 547 3.61 5.37 -24.98
N VAL A 548 2.41 4.81 -25.04
CA VAL A 548 2.15 3.41 -24.72
C VAL A 548 1.32 2.73 -25.80
N THR A 549 1.47 1.41 -25.90
CA THR A 549 0.60 0.53 -26.67
C THR A 549 -0.32 -0.20 -25.70
N TRP A 550 -1.62 -0.16 -25.98
CA TRP A 550 -2.65 -0.79 -25.17
C TRP A 550 -2.95 -2.20 -25.67
N SER A 551 -3.23 -3.11 -24.75
CA SER A 551 -3.71 -4.45 -25.01
C SER A 551 -4.74 -4.85 -23.97
N VAL A 552 -5.64 -5.75 -24.35
CA VAL A 552 -6.64 -6.33 -23.45
C VAL A 552 -6.70 -7.84 -23.64
N GLN A 553 -6.84 -8.57 -22.54
CA GLN A 553 -7.01 -10.02 -22.53
C GLN A 553 -7.99 -10.46 -21.44
N GLY A 554 -8.65 -11.60 -21.64
CA GLY A 554 -9.42 -12.28 -20.60
C GLY A 554 -8.52 -13.01 -19.59
N LEU A 555 -9.13 -13.68 -18.61
CA LEU A 555 -8.39 -14.55 -17.71
C LEU A 555 -7.98 -15.85 -18.44
N PRO A 556 -6.89 -16.53 -18.02
CA PRO A 556 -6.49 -17.80 -18.62
C PRO A 556 -7.64 -18.81 -18.62
N GLY A 557 -8.00 -19.31 -19.81
CA GLY A 557 -9.09 -20.27 -19.99
C GLY A 557 -10.45 -19.65 -20.32
N ASP A 558 -10.60 -18.32 -20.24
CA ASP A 558 -11.82 -17.64 -20.68
C ASP A 558 -11.94 -17.69 -22.20
N THR A 559 -13.05 -18.27 -22.67
CA THR A 559 -13.41 -18.29 -24.09
C THR A 559 -14.44 -17.21 -24.45
N SER A 560 -14.98 -16.51 -23.45
CA SER A 560 -15.97 -15.45 -23.61
C SER A 560 -15.33 -14.15 -24.10
N PRO A 561 -16.05 -13.31 -24.87
CA PRO A 561 -15.58 -11.97 -25.23
C PRO A 561 -15.26 -11.15 -23.98
N PHE A 562 -14.07 -10.55 -23.95
CA PHE A 562 -13.56 -9.73 -22.83
C PHE A 562 -13.42 -8.24 -23.21
N GLY A 563 -14.01 -7.83 -24.32
CA GLY A 563 -14.07 -6.46 -24.80
C GLY A 563 -12.89 -6.09 -25.70
N SER A 564 -12.79 -4.80 -26.02
CA SER A 564 -11.75 -4.26 -26.91
C SER A 564 -11.22 -2.93 -26.37
N ILE A 565 -9.94 -2.64 -26.61
CA ILE A 565 -9.33 -1.35 -26.26
C ILE A 565 -8.71 -0.68 -27.50
N THR A 566 -8.88 0.63 -27.64
CA THR A 566 -8.28 1.41 -28.73
C THR A 566 -6.85 1.86 -28.38
N ASN A 567 -6.12 2.36 -29.37
CA ASN A 567 -4.76 2.90 -29.16
C ASN A 567 -4.75 4.18 -28.29
N GLU A 568 -5.89 4.86 -28.16
CA GLU A 568 -6.09 6.02 -27.29
C GLU A 568 -6.45 5.62 -25.85
N GLY A 569 -6.48 4.33 -25.53
CA GLY A 569 -6.80 3.82 -24.20
C GLY A 569 -8.29 3.74 -23.88
N VAL A 570 -9.18 3.81 -24.89
CA VAL A 570 -10.63 3.68 -24.69
C VAL A 570 -11.00 2.21 -24.72
N TYR A 571 -11.38 1.67 -23.56
CA TYR A 571 -11.89 0.31 -23.43
C TYR A 571 -13.41 0.27 -23.61
N THR A 572 -13.91 -0.76 -24.29
CA THR A 572 -15.33 -1.08 -24.47
C THR A 572 -15.61 -2.47 -23.93
N ALA A 573 -16.49 -2.54 -22.92
CA ALA A 573 -16.93 -3.80 -22.33
C ALA A 573 -17.79 -4.62 -23.30
N PRO A 574 -17.77 -5.97 -23.23
CA PRO A 574 -18.72 -6.83 -23.94
C PRO A 574 -20.17 -6.44 -23.65
N THR A 575 -21.04 -6.58 -24.64
CA THR A 575 -22.49 -6.40 -24.49
C THR A 575 -23.13 -7.54 -23.72
N VAL A 576 -24.37 -7.33 -23.22
CA VAL A 576 -25.14 -8.37 -22.53
C VAL A 576 -25.28 -9.65 -23.37
N ALA A 577 -25.47 -9.51 -24.69
CA ALA A 577 -25.58 -10.64 -25.60
C ALA A 577 -24.26 -11.42 -25.75
N GLU A 578 -23.12 -10.72 -25.73
CA GLU A 578 -21.79 -11.31 -25.85
C GLU A 578 -21.35 -12.04 -24.57
N LEU A 579 -21.85 -11.63 -23.40
CA LEU A 579 -21.60 -12.33 -22.14
C LEU A 579 -22.29 -13.70 -22.06
N GLN A 580 -23.21 -14.01 -22.99
CA GLN A 580 -23.90 -15.31 -23.11
C GLN A 580 -24.49 -15.85 -21.80
N GLY A 581 -24.99 -14.95 -20.95
CA GLY A 581 -25.56 -15.31 -19.64
C GLY A 581 -24.54 -15.36 -18.49
N SER A 582 -23.31 -14.85 -18.66
CA SER A 582 -22.37 -14.67 -17.55
C SER A 582 -22.73 -13.44 -16.71
N ASP A 583 -22.85 -13.60 -15.38
CA ASP A 583 -23.16 -12.50 -14.46
C ASP A 583 -22.01 -11.49 -14.30
N SER A 584 -20.78 -11.98 -14.49
CA SER A 584 -19.58 -11.16 -14.43
C SER A 584 -18.52 -11.67 -15.38
N GLN A 585 -17.73 -10.77 -15.93
CA GLN A 585 -16.53 -11.06 -16.71
C GLN A 585 -15.38 -10.19 -16.22
N GLN A 586 -14.15 -10.67 -16.30
CA GLN A 586 -12.97 -9.86 -16.02
C GLN A 586 -12.12 -9.69 -17.29
N ALA A 587 -11.47 -8.54 -17.39
CA ALA A 587 -10.52 -8.22 -18.44
C ALA A 587 -9.30 -7.55 -17.82
N ILE A 588 -8.11 -7.93 -18.30
CA ILE A 588 -6.84 -7.34 -17.92
C ILE A 588 -6.44 -6.37 -19.03
N ILE A 589 -6.32 -5.09 -18.69
CA ILE A 589 -5.82 -4.07 -19.60
C ILE A 589 -4.36 -3.86 -19.29
N THR A 590 -3.51 -3.86 -20.32
CA THR A 590 -2.07 -3.66 -20.18
C THR A 590 -1.58 -2.56 -21.11
N ALA A 591 -0.84 -1.60 -20.56
CA ALA A 591 -0.13 -0.55 -21.27
C ALA A 591 1.36 -0.89 -21.28
N THR A 592 1.98 -0.91 -22.46
CA THR A 592 3.42 -1.18 -22.65
C THR A 592 4.08 -0.01 -23.37
N GLY A 593 5.23 0.46 -22.91
CA GLY A 593 5.87 1.63 -23.50
C GLY A 593 7.22 1.96 -22.89
N THR A 594 7.71 3.17 -23.14
CA THR A 594 8.95 3.68 -22.57
C THR A 594 8.69 4.93 -21.75
N THR A 595 9.31 5.03 -20.57
CA THR A 595 9.21 6.21 -19.70
C THR A 595 9.94 7.42 -20.29
N ALA A 596 9.82 8.59 -19.66
CA ALA A 596 10.54 9.80 -20.07
C ALA A 596 12.07 9.63 -20.06
N ARG A 597 12.60 8.65 -19.29
CA ARG A 597 14.04 8.29 -19.25
C ARG A 597 14.43 7.19 -20.24
N GLY A 598 13.52 6.74 -21.11
CA GLY A 598 13.78 5.69 -22.10
C GLY A 598 13.81 4.27 -21.54
N ILE A 599 13.29 4.06 -20.33
CA ILE A 599 13.23 2.74 -19.69
C ILE A 599 11.96 2.03 -20.16
N ALA A 600 12.06 0.77 -20.59
CA ALA A 600 10.90 -0.03 -20.92
C ALA A 600 10.06 -0.29 -19.67
N ALA A 601 8.77 0.03 -19.73
CA ALA A 601 7.83 -0.13 -18.64
C ALA A 601 6.52 -0.75 -19.15
N SER A 602 5.87 -1.49 -18.25
CA SER A 602 4.55 -2.05 -18.47
C SER A 602 3.71 -1.87 -17.22
N SER A 603 2.42 -1.61 -17.41
CA SER A 603 1.46 -1.45 -16.34
C SER A 603 0.18 -2.18 -16.70
N SER A 604 -0.47 -2.82 -15.73
CA SER A 604 -1.70 -3.56 -15.94
C SER A 604 -2.74 -3.19 -14.89
N THR A 605 -4.00 -3.19 -15.29
CA THR A 605 -5.16 -2.95 -14.43
C THR A 605 -6.24 -4.00 -14.71
N LEU A 606 -7.16 -4.17 -13.77
CA LEU A 606 -8.29 -5.08 -13.89
C LEU A 606 -9.59 -4.30 -14.14
N VAL A 607 -10.34 -4.73 -15.14
CA VAL A 607 -11.73 -4.32 -15.36
C VAL A 607 -12.65 -5.47 -15.02
N SER A 608 -13.59 -5.25 -14.12
CA SER A 608 -14.68 -6.17 -13.86
C SER A 608 -15.95 -5.68 -14.56
N ILE A 609 -16.55 -6.53 -15.37
CA ILE A 609 -17.80 -6.25 -16.05
C ILE A 609 -18.89 -6.97 -15.27
N VAL A 610 -19.90 -6.24 -14.77
CA VAL A 610 -20.99 -6.81 -13.97
C VAL A 610 -22.33 -6.44 -14.57
N SER A 611 -23.18 -7.44 -14.78
CA SER A 611 -24.51 -7.25 -15.37
C SER A 611 -25.47 -6.50 -14.43
N GLN A 612 -25.29 -6.67 -13.11
CA GLN A 612 -26.08 -6.03 -12.06
C GLN A 612 -25.28 -4.93 -11.36
N THR A 613 -25.83 -3.71 -11.31
CA THR A 613 -25.22 -2.55 -10.63
C THR A 613 -25.43 -2.55 -9.11
N ILE A 614 -26.45 -3.27 -8.64
CA ILE A 614 -26.76 -3.45 -7.22
C ILE A 614 -26.43 -4.90 -6.87
N SER A 615 -25.48 -5.07 -5.95
CA SER A 615 -25.24 -6.35 -5.27
C SER A 615 -26.30 -6.54 -4.20
N LEU A 616 -26.88 -7.73 -4.10
CA LEU A 616 -27.89 -8.07 -3.11
C LEU A 616 -27.56 -9.44 -2.51
N ASN A 617 -27.54 -9.53 -1.19
CA ASN A 617 -27.18 -10.74 -0.49
C ASN A 617 -28.07 -10.98 0.75
N PRO A 618 -28.78 -12.11 0.85
CA PRO A 618 -28.97 -13.15 -0.19
C PRO A 618 -29.91 -12.70 -1.31
N ILE A 619 -29.93 -13.43 -2.44
CA ILE A 619 -30.89 -13.21 -3.54
C ILE A 619 -32.15 -14.06 -3.40
N PHE A 620 -32.08 -15.13 -2.60
CA PHE A 620 -33.21 -15.98 -2.26
C PHE A 620 -33.10 -16.45 -0.82
N SER A 621 -34.22 -16.46 -0.10
CA SER A 621 -34.31 -17.07 1.23
C SER A 621 -35.68 -17.69 1.49
N VAL A 622 -35.73 -18.72 2.33
CA VAL A 622 -36.98 -19.33 2.81
C VAL A 622 -37.22 -18.92 4.26
N THR A 623 -38.47 -18.72 4.66
CA THR A 623 -38.80 -18.53 6.07
C THR A 623 -40.20 -19.04 6.40
N LYS A 624 -40.55 -19.10 7.68
CA LYS A 624 -41.91 -19.35 8.14
C LYS A 624 -42.65 -18.03 8.37
N SER A 625 -43.96 -18.07 8.55
CA SER A 625 -44.73 -16.90 8.97
C SER A 625 -44.16 -16.29 10.26
N ASN A 626 -44.16 -14.96 10.36
CA ASN A 626 -43.46 -14.16 11.38
C ASN A 626 -41.93 -14.33 11.47
N GLY A 627 -41.31 -15.10 10.56
CA GLY A 627 -39.86 -15.23 10.52
C GLY A 627 -39.16 -13.94 10.07
N GLU A 628 -37.93 -13.77 10.52
CA GLU A 628 -37.11 -12.61 10.19
C GLU A 628 -35.85 -13.04 9.42
N LEU A 629 -35.47 -12.23 8.43
CA LEU A 629 -34.33 -12.47 7.54
C LEU A 629 -33.57 -11.16 7.32
N SER A 630 -32.25 -11.20 7.36
CA SER A 630 -31.41 -10.03 7.09
C SER A 630 -30.89 -10.04 5.67
N PHE A 631 -30.99 -8.89 5.01
CA PHE A 631 -30.50 -8.64 3.66
C PHE A 631 -29.50 -7.49 3.68
N THR A 632 -28.50 -7.59 2.81
CA THR A 632 -27.51 -6.55 2.57
C THR A 632 -27.50 -6.22 1.08
N ALA A 633 -27.23 -4.96 0.76
CA ALA A 633 -27.06 -4.51 -0.61
C ALA A 633 -25.97 -3.45 -0.70
N GLY A 634 -25.38 -3.33 -1.86
CA GLY A 634 -24.41 -2.29 -2.14
C GLY A 634 -24.30 -1.96 -3.62
N THR A 635 -23.68 -0.83 -3.88
CA THR A 635 -23.34 -0.32 -5.21
C THR A 635 -21.84 -0.02 -5.26
N LEU A 636 -21.32 0.07 -6.47
CA LEU A 636 -19.91 0.34 -6.73
C LEU A 636 -19.38 1.61 -6.04
N ASP A 637 -20.18 2.65 -6.03
CA ASP A 637 -19.85 4.02 -5.66
C ASP A 637 -20.56 4.48 -4.39
N ASP A 638 -21.00 3.52 -3.58
CA ASP A 638 -21.65 3.75 -2.29
C ASP A 638 -22.89 4.67 -2.37
N ARG A 639 -23.63 4.56 -3.47
CA ARG A 639 -24.86 5.32 -3.70
C ARG A 639 -25.95 4.94 -2.70
N PRO A 640 -26.80 5.91 -2.32
CA PRO A 640 -27.88 5.66 -1.36
C PRO A 640 -28.87 4.63 -1.93
N LEU A 641 -29.27 3.68 -1.07
CA LEU A 641 -30.18 2.59 -1.42
C LEU A 641 -31.51 2.72 -0.68
N LYS A 642 -32.59 2.40 -1.39
CA LYS A 642 -33.95 2.34 -0.88
C LYS A 642 -34.52 0.93 -1.05
N TRP A 643 -35.13 0.42 0.01
CA TRP A 643 -35.74 -0.90 0.09
C TRP A 643 -37.27 -0.78 0.08
N ALA A 644 -37.92 -1.64 -0.69
CA ALA A 644 -39.37 -1.75 -0.74
C ALA A 644 -39.81 -3.18 -1.07
N MET A 645 -41.01 -3.54 -0.64
CA MET A 645 -41.68 -4.72 -1.20
C MET A 645 -42.16 -4.38 -2.62
N LYS A 646 -41.85 -5.23 -3.61
CA LYS A 646 -42.31 -5.08 -4.99
C LYS A 646 -43.84 -5.04 -5.05
N ASN A 647 -44.49 -5.86 -4.24
CA ASN A 647 -45.94 -5.84 -4.04
C ASN A 647 -46.27 -5.66 -2.55
N PRO A 648 -46.55 -4.42 -2.10
CA PRO A 648 -46.88 -4.12 -0.70
C PRO A 648 -48.11 -4.85 -0.16
N ALA A 649 -48.99 -5.38 -1.02
CA ALA A 649 -50.18 -6.10 -0.60
C ALA A 649 -49.89 -7.50 -0.01
N GLN A 650 -48.68 -8.03 -0.18
CA GLN A 650 -48.29 -9.36 0.32
C GLN A 650 -47.93 -9.38 1.82
N GLY A 651 -47.87 -8.19 2.46
CA GLY A 651 -47.83 -8.03 3.92
C GLY A 651 -46.46 -8.17 4.59
N GLY A 652 -45.40 -8.56 3.88
CA GLY A 652 -44.03 -8.51 4.39
C GLY A 652 -43.59 -7.08 4.75
N GLN A 653 -42.75 -6.93 5.77
CA GLN A 653 -42.27 -5.64 6.27
C GLN A 653 -40.74 -5.55 6.21
N LEU A 654 -40.21 -4.37 5.90
CA LEU A 654 -38.78 -4.09 5.82
C LEU A 654 -38.41 -2.98 6.80
N ASN A 655 -37.37 -3.20 7.60
CA ASN A 655 -36.85 -2.20 8.52
C ASN A 655 -35.33 -2.32 8.71
N PRO A 656 -34.54 -1.25 8.49
CA PRO A 656 -34.92 0.05 7.91
C PRO A 656 -35.23 -0.05 6.41
N THR A 657 -35.91 0.97 5.84
CA THR A 657 -36.22 1.03 4.39
C THR A 657 -35.15 1.77 3.57
N THR A 658 -34.07 2.19 4.21
CA THR A 658 -32.92 2.87 3.59
C THR A 658 -31.60 2.35 4.17
N GLY A 659 -30.52 2.51 3.42
CA GLY A 659 -29.17 2.08 3.82
C GLY A 659 -28.73 0.76 3.19
N LYS A 660 -27.58 0.23 3.62
CA LYS A 660 -26.96 -0.97 3.03
C LYS A 660 -27.50 -2.30 3.57
N SER A 661 -28.36 -2.26 4.57
CA SER A 661 -28.91 -3.45 5.20
C SER A 661 -30.35 -3.22 5.60
N THR A 662 -31.17 -4.27 5.50
CA THR A 662 -32.55 -4.28 6.00
C THR A 662 -32.87 -5.61 6.65
N THR A 663 -33.84 -5.60 7.56
CA THR A 663 -34.46 -6.82 8.09
C THR A 663 -35.84 -6.96 7.48
N TYR A 664 -36.07 -8.08 6.80
CA TYR A 664 -37.37 -8.53 6.35
C TYR A 664 -38.07 -9.30 7.46
N LYS A 665 -39.35 -9.02 7.66
CA LYS A 665 -40.25 -9.76 8.53
C LYS A 665 -41.44 -10.27 7.75
N ALA A 666 -41.61 -11.58 7.73
CA ALA A 666 -42.76 -12.22 7.12
C ALA A 666 -44.05 -11.85 7.86
N SER A 667 -45.16 -11.79 7.11
CA SER A 667 -46.49 -11.63 7.69
C SER A 667 -46.84 -12.72 8.68
N ALA A 668 -47.77 -12.40 9.58
CA ALA A 668 -48.43 -13.40 10.40
C ALA A 668 -49.22 -14.37 9.50
N ASP A 669 -49.39 -15.61 9.98
CA ASP A 669 -50.13 -16.65 9.27
C ASP A 669 -51.63 -16.32 9.21
N ASN A 670 -52.01 -15.55 8.20
CA ASN A 670 -53.37 -15.11 7.93
C ASN A 670 -53.87 -15.59 6.56
N SER A 671 -53.07 -16.38 5.84
CA SER A 671 -53.37 -16.85 4.48
C SER A 671 -53.79 -18.32 4.48
N THR A 672 -54.70 -18.68 3.58
CA THR A 672 -55.00 -20.09 3.30
C THR A 672 -53.92 -20.75 2.44
N ASP A 673 -53.03 -19.96 1.83
CA ASP A 673 -52.01 -20.44 0.90
C ASP A 673 -50.83 -21.06 1.64
N MET A 674 -50.31 -22.15 1.08
CA MET A 674 -49.13 -22.84 1.60
C MET A 674 -47.85 -22.02 1.43
N PHE A 675 -47.69 -21.44 0.24
CA PHE A 675 -46.50 -20.72 -0.19
C PHE A 675 -46.87 -19.28 -0.51
N ILE A 676 -46.17 -18.33 0.09
CA ILE A 676 -46.23 -16.92 -0.29
C ILE A 676 -44.86 -16.54 -0.84
N GLN A 677 -44.83 -16.01 -2.07
CA GLN A 677 -43.63 -15.48 -2.68
C GLN A 677 -43.61 -13.97 -2.50
N ASP A 678 -42.77 -13.49 -1.60
CA ASP A 678 -42.51 -12.08 -1.38
C ASP A 678 -41.30 -11.66 -2.22
N VAL A 679 -41.38 -10.50 -2.86
CA VAL A 679 -40.25 -9.95 -3.65
C VAL A 679 -39.80 -8.63 -3.04
N ILE A 680 -38.57 -8.61 -2.55
CA ILE A 680 -37.88 -7.43 -2.04
C ILE A 680 -37.22 -6.73 -3.24
N GLN A 681 -37.40 -5.42 -3.33
CA GLN A 681 -36.78 -4.57 -4.34
C GLN A 681 -35.88 -3.54 -3.68
N VAL A 682 -34.66 -3.43 -4.19
CA VAL A 682 -33.70 -2.38 -3.83
C VAL A 682 -33.52 -1.47 -5.03
N THR A 683 -33.59 -0.16 -4.82
CA THR A 683 -33.43 0.83 -5.88
C THR A 683 -32.40 1.87 -5.44
N ASP A 684 -31.52 2.24 -6.37
CA ASP A 684 -30.59 3.35 -6.18
C ASP A 684 -31.18 4.68 -6.67
N ASP A 685 -30.41 5.76 -6.54
CA ASP A 685 -30.78 7.11 -6.96
C ASP A 685 -30.80 7.33 -8.49
N GLN A 686 -30.29 6.38 -9.28
CA GLN A 686 -30.32 6.40 -10.75
C GLN A 686 -31.42 5.51 -11.32
N GLY A 687 -32.20 4.84 -10.46
CA GLY A 687 -33.30 3.97 -10.85
C GLY A 687 -32.87 2.55 -11.23
N ASN A 688 -31.63 2.14 -10.95
CA ASN A 688 -31.26 0.73 -11.08
C ASN A 688 -31.93 -0.09 -9.99
N ILE A 689 -32.22 -1.36 -10.29
CA ILE A 689 -33.03 -2.22 -9.43
C ILE A 689 -32.30 -3.55 -9.18
N GLY A 690 -32.20 -3.94 -7.90
CA GLY A 690 -31.90 -5.30 -7.45
C GLY A 690 -33.14 -5.96 -6.86
N GLN A 691 -33.29 -7.29 -6.99
CA GLN A 691 -34.42 -8.04 -6.44
C GLN A 691 -33.95 -9.28 -5.69
N ALA A 692 -34.58 -9.54 -4.53
CA ALA A 692 -34.48 -10.79 -3.80
C ALA A 692 -35.86 -11.39 -3.61
N GLU A 693 -35.96 -12.71 -3.58
CA GLU A 693 -37.21 -13.41 -3.34
C GLU A 693 -37.19 -14.11 -1.99
N VAL A 694 -38.30 -14.03 -1.28
CA VAL A 694 -38.54 -14.73 -0.02
C VAL A 694 -39.70 -15.69 -0.20
N LEU A 695 -39.44 -16.98 0.02
CA LEU A 695 -40.49 -17.99 0.07
C LEU A 695 -40.94 -18.17 1.52
N VAL A 696 -42.14 -17.69 1.85
CA VAL A 696 -42.76 -17.92 3.15
C VAL A 696 -43.59 -19.19 3.10
N ILE A 697 -43.29 -20.11 4.02
CA ILE A 697 -44.00 -21.38 4.18
C ILE A 697 -44.92 -21.27 5.39
N ASN A 698 -46.24 -21.33 5.17
CA ASN A 698 -47.25 -21.17 6.23
C ASN A 698 -47.65 -22.50 6.89
N LYS A 699 -47.52 -23.64 6.20
CA LYS A 699 -47.95 -24.95 6.71
C LYS A 699 -46.80 -25.96 6.72
N VAL A 700 -47.06 -27.14 7.28
CA VAL A 700 -46.08 -28.24 7.30
C VAL A 700 -46.00 -28.89 5.91
N LEU A 701 -44.79 -29.16 5.43
CA LEU A 701 -44.57 -29.87 4.17
C LEU A 701 -44.99 -31.33 4.31
N GLY A 702 -45.53 -31.92 3.24
CA GLY A 702 -45.97 -33.32 3.22
C GLY A 702 -44.98 -34.28 2.56
N GLY A 703 -43.89 -33.76 1.97
CA GLY A 703 -42.84 -34.52 1.32
C GLY A 703 -41.69 -33.64 0.83
N GLN A 704 -40.59 -34.27 0.45
CA GLN A 704 -39.39 -33.62 -0.12
C GLN A 704 -39.46 -33.68 -1.64
N VAL A 705 -39.08 -32.59 -2.32
CA VAL A 705 -38.87 -32.65 -3.77
C VAL A 705 -37.39 -32.88 -4.03
N GLU A 706 -37.06 -34.06 -4.52
CA GLU A 706 -35.71 -34.40 -5.00
C GLU A 706 -35.52 -33.90 -6.43
N VAL A 707 -34.28 -33.49 -6.74
CA VAL A 707 -33.89 -32.95 -8.04
C VAL A 707 -32.82 -33.84 -8.65
N ASP A 708 -33.12 -34.47 -9.78
CA ASP A 708 -32.18 -35.21 -10.60
C ASP A 708 -31.69 -34.32 -11.76
N LEU A 709 -30.37 -34.20 -11.83
CA LEU A 709 -29.64 -33.30 -12.72
C LEU A 709 -28.90 -34.03 -13.84
N ALA A 710 -29.22 -35.31 -14.10
CA ALA A 710 -28.61 -36.09 -15.17
C ALA A 710 -28.71 -35.42 -16.56
N GLN A 711 -29.71 -34.53 -16.77
CA GLN A 711 -29.92 -33.79 -18.01
C GLN A 711 -29.61 -32.28 -17.89
N ALA A 712 -28.87 -31.86 -16.85
CA ALA A 712 -28.53 -30.45 -16.60
C ALA A 712 -27.80 -29.79 -17.78
N ALA A 713 -26.92 -30.53 -18.47
CA ALA A 713 -26.23 -30.05 -19.67
C ALA A 713 -27.20 -29.68 -20.83
N GLN A 714 -28.38 -30.31 -20.85
CA GLN A 714 -29.46 -30.04 -21.81
C GLN A 714 -30.45 -28.98 -21.30
N GLY A 715 -30.17 -28.34 -20.15
CA GLY A 715 -31.05 -27.37 -19.51
C GLY A 715 -32.30 -27.99 -18.89
N LYS A 716 -32.21 -29.25 -18.41
CA LYS A 716 -33.34 -29.97 -17.83
C LYS A 716 -33.01 -30.60 -16.48
N ALA A 717 -34.00 -30.64 -15.61
CA ALA A 717 -33.94 -31.36 -14.33
C ALA A 717 -35.22 -32.16 -14.11
N GLN A 718 -35.10 -33.39 -13.61
CA GLN A 718 -36.23 -34.25 -13.28
C GLN A 718 -36.55 -34.11 -11.78
N LEU A 719 -37.81 -33.83 -11.46
CA LEU A 719 -38.27 -33.57 -10.10
C LEU A 719 -39.09 -34.74 -9.58
N ASN A 720 -38.79 -35.24 -8.39
CA ASN A 720 -39.52 -36.34 -7.78
C ASN A 720 -40.05 -35.92 -6.40
N PHE A 721 -41.37 -36.01 -6.20
CA PHE A 721 -41.95 -35.77 -4.87
C PHE A 721 -41.88 -37.05 -4.03
N MET A 722 -41.01 -37.02 -3.03
CA MET A 722 -40.73 -38.11 -2.11
C MET A 722 -41.56 -37.93 -0.84
N LYS A 723 -42.45 -38.88 -0.60
CA LYS A 723 -43.26 -38.90 0.62
C LYS A 723 -42.70 -39.91 1.60
N GLN A 724 -42.58 -39.49 2.86
CA GLN A 724 -42.14 -40.36 3.94
C GLN A 724 -43.26 -41.34 4.33
N TYR A 725 -42.93 -42.63 4.35
CA TYR A 725 -43.74 -43.71 4.90
C TYR A 725 -42.90 -44.53 5.89
N ASP A 726 -43.52 -45.47 6.62
CA ASP A 726 -42.82 -46.36 7.57
C ASP A 726 -41.72 -47.20 6.88
N SER A 727 -41.90 -47.50 5.60
CA SER A 727 -40.95 -48.22 4.75
C SER A 727 -39.83 -47.35 4.18
N GLY A 728 -39.80 -46.04 4.51
CA GLY A 728 -38.89 -45.06 3.94
C GLY A 728 -39.55 -44.10 2.95
N PRO A 729 -38.78 -43.18 2.34
CA PRO A 729 -39.26 -42.25 1.33
C PRO A 729 -39.61 -42.98 0.03
N ILE A 730 -40.82 -42.77 -0.49
CA ILE A 730 -41.31 -43.37 -1.74
C ILE A 730 -41.69 -42.26 -2.72
N PRO A 731 -41.29 -42.35 -4.01
CA PRO A 731 -41.69 -41.40 -5.03
C PRO A 731 -43.17 -41.54 -5.35
N VAL A 732 -43.90 -40.43 -5.33
CA VAL A 732 -45.30 -40.39 -5.75
C VAL A 732 -45.37 -40.35 -7.29
N PRO A 733 -46.21 -41.19 -7.94
CA PRO A 733 -46.36 -41.16 -9.39
C PRO A 733 -46.76 -39.79 -9.95
N HIS A 734 -46.09 -39.33 -11.00
CA HIS A 734 -46.30 -37.99 -11.58
C HIS A 734 -47.75 -37.70 -11.98
N ASN A 735 -48.51 -38.71 -12.41
CA ASN A 735 -49.93 -38.55 -12.77
C ASN A 735 -50.84 -38.21 -11.56
N LYS A 736 -50.32 -38.26 -10.33
CA LYS A 736 -51.00 -37.82 -9.10
C LYS A 736 -50.50 -36.46 -8.59
N LEU A 737 -49.50 -35.89 -9.24
CA LEU A 737 -48.84 -34.66 -8.81
C LEU A 737 -49.28 -33.49 -9.68
N VAL A 738 -49.41 -32.32 -9.07
CA VAL A 738 -49.55 -31.06 -9.79
C VAL A 738 -48.31 -30.22 -9.52
N TRP A 739 -47.55 -29.96 -10.58
CA TRP A 739 -46.35 -29.13 -10.56
C TRP A 739 -46.68 -27.70 -10.96
N ALA A 740 -46.09 -26.73 -10.28
CA ALA A 740 -46.23 -25.33 -10.62
C ALA A 740 -44.90 -24.60 -10.45
N LEU A 741 -44.53 -23.80 -11.46
CA LEU A 741 -43.47 -22.80 -11.33
C LEU A 741 -44.06 -21.60 -10.56
N LEU A 742 -43.62 -21.42 -9.32
CA LEU A 742 -44.07 -20.33 -8.47
C LEU A 742 -43.33 -19.02 -8.79
N GLY A 743 -42.01 -19.11 -8.99
CA GLY A 743 -41.13 -17.97 -9.23
C GLY A 743 -39.92 -18.33 -10.10
N GLY A 744 -39.25 -17.32 -10.64
CA GLY A 744 -38.12 -17.50 -11.56
C GLY A 744 -38.50 -17.73 -13.03
N THR A 745 -37.55 -18.22 -13.82
CA THR A 745 -37.69 -18.42 -15.27
C THR A 745 -37.75 -19.91 -15.65
N GLY A 746 -38.23 -20.20 -16.86
CA GLY A 746 -38.36 -21.57 -17.39
C GLY A 746 -39.78 -22.11 -17.32
N SER A 747 -39.91 -23.43 -17.32
CA SER A 747 -41.21 -24.12 -17.22
C SER A 747 -41.07 -25.50 -16.60
N VAL A 748 -42.13 -26.00 -15.95
CA VAL A 748 -42.23 -27.38 -15.45
C VAL A 748 -43.46 -28.04 -16.07
N ASN A 749 -43.31 -29.25 -16.57
CA ASN A 749 -44.43 -30.00 -17.16
C ASN A 749 -45.08 -30.97 -16.16
N GLU A 750 -46.18 -31.61 -16.56
CA GLU A 750 -46.93 -32.57 -15.73
C GLU A 750 -46.11 -33.82 -15.34
N LEU A 751 -45.04 -34.13 -16.08
CA LEU A 751 -44.11 -35.23 -15.79
C LEU A 751 -43.01 -34.81 -14.81
N GLY A 752 -43.09 -33.62 -14.20
CA GLY A 752 -42.09 -33.12 -13.27
C GLY A 752 -40.75 -32.80 -13.93
N VAL A 753 -40.71 -32.55 -15.24
CA VAL A 753 -39.48 -32.12 -15.93
C VAL A 753 -39.44 -30.60 -15.96
N TYR A 754 -38.49 -30.01 -15.26
CA TYR A 754 -38.14 -28.59 -15.40
C TYR A 754 -37.28 -28.38 -16.63
N THR A 755 -37.56 -27.32 -17.40
CA THR A 755 -36.80 -26.90 -18.58
C THR A 755 -36.46 -25.42 -18.47
N GLU A 756 -35.17 -25.10 -18.58
CA GLU A 756 -34.64 -23.74 -18.57
C GLU A 756 -35.09 -22.93 -19.81
N PRO A 757 -35.14 -21.58 -19.71
CA PRO A 757 -35.29 -20.74 -20.89
C PRO A 757 -34.11 -20.91 -21.88
N GLN A 758 -34.35 -20.63 -23.17
CA GLN A 758 -33.30 -20.70 -24.19
C GLN A 758 -32.14 -19.73 -23.90
N GLU A 759 -32.47 -18.53 -23.44
CA GLU A 759 -31.50 -17.60 -22.88
C GLU A 759 -31.17 -18.08 -21.46
N LYS A 760 -30.02 -18.73 -21.29
CA LYS A 760 -29.53 -19.29 -20.02
C LYS A 760 -29.12 -18.20 -19.04
N LEU A 761 -30.10 -17.41 -18.61
CA LEU A 761 -29.90 -16.29 -17.69
C LEU A 761 -29.66 -16.82 -16.28
N PRO A 762 -28.71 -16.24 -15.55
CA PRO A 762 -28.49 -16.59 -14.16
C PRO A 762 -29.70 -16.23 -13.30
N GLY A 763 -30.05 -17.12 -12.39
CA GLY A 763 -31.10 -16.89 -11.41
C GLY A 763 -31.39 -18.14 -10.60
N PHE A 764 -32.65 -18.33 -10.25
CA PHE A 764 -33.17 -19.57 -9.72
C PHE A 764 -34.63 -19.74 -10.16
N ALA A 765 -35.14 -20.97 -10.11
CA ALA A 765 -36.54 -21.29 -10.28
C ALA A 765 -37.12 -21.87 -8.99
N ILE A 766 -38.26 -21.35 -8.52
CA ILE A 766 -38.99 -21.87 -7.37
C ILE A 766 -40.12 -22.75 -7.90
N ILE A 767 -40.08 -24.03 -7.57
CA ILE A 767 -41.04 -25.02 -8.06
C ILE A 767 -41.76 -25.62 -6.87
N THR A 768 -43.08 -25.67 -6.98
CA THR A 768 -43.95 -26.26 -5.95
C THR A 768 -44.66 -27.48 -6.51
N CYS A 769 -45.00 -28.38 -5.62
CA CYS A 769 -45.72 -29.61 -5.92
C CYS A 769 -46.88 -29.76 -4.93
N THR A 770 -48.03 -30.19 -5.45
CA THR A 770 -49.15 -30.62 -4.61
C THR A 770 -49.54 -32.06 -4.93
N PHE A 771 -49.84 -32.81 -3.87
CA PHE A 771 -50.31 -34.19 -3.93
C PHE A 771 -51.62 -34.31 -3.15
N ALA A 772 -52.72 -34.48 -3.86
CA ALA A 772 -54.02 -34.76 -3.27
C ALA A 772 -54.10 -36.24 -2.86
N ARG A 773 -54.33 -36.50 -1.58
CA ARG A 773 -54.52 -37.85 -1.04
C ARG A 773 -55.95 -38.33 -1.19
N GLU A 774 -56.13 -39.64 -1.15
CA GLU A 774 -57.45 -40.21 -0.95
C GLU A 774 -58.05 -39.71 0.38
N PRO A 775 -59.33 -39.31 0.40
CA PRO A 775 -60.00 -38.90 1.63
C PRO A 775 -60.12 -40.08 2.59
N GLU A 776 -60.07 -39.81 3.89
CA GLU A 776 -60.15 -40.85 4.93
C GLU A 776 -61.49 -41.62 4.91
N PHE A 777 -62.55 -40.96 4.42
CA PHE A 777 -63.87 -41.52 4.20
C PHE A 777 -64.62 -40.69 3.14
N GLU A 778 -65.69 -41.27 2.58
CA GLU A 778 -66.53 -40.60 1.57
C GLU A 778 -67.13 -39.30 2.14
N GLY A 779 -66.82 -38.15 1.52
CA GLY A 779 -67.26 -36.81 1.96
C GLY A 779 -66.29 -36.06 2.88
N ALA A 780 -65.16 -36.64 3.28
CA ALA A 780 -64.11 -35.94 4.01
C ALA A 780 -63.36 -34.91 3.12
N PRO A 781 -62.81 -33.82 3.68
CA PRO A 781 -61.91 -32.95 2.95
C PRO A 781 -60.70 -33.74 2.42
N ILE A 782 -60.32 -33.48 1.16
CA ILE A 782 -59.16 -34.09 0.53
C ILE A 782 -57.89 -33.53 1.19
N PRO A 783 -57.06 -34.34 1.86
CA PRO A 783 -55.78 -33.88 2.40
C PRO A 783 -54.83 -33.57 1.25
N ILE A 784 -54.14 -32.43 1.30
CA ILE A 784 -53.15 -32.03 0.30
C ILE A 784 -51.79 -31.97 0.98
N ASP A 785 -50.85 -32.75 0.44
CA ASP A 785 -49.45 -32.70 0.80
C ASP A 785 -48.74 -31.73 -0.15
N TYR A 786 -47.84 -30.91 0.41
CA TYR A 786 -47.12 -29.88 -0.33
C TYR A 786 -45.63 -30.14 -0.29
N GLY A 787 -44.94 -29.84 -1.39
CA GLY A 787 -43.48 -29.84 -1.51
C GLY A 787 -43.01 -28.64 -2.31
N TYR A 788 -41.74 -28.28 -2.13
CA TYR A 788 -41.08 -27.30 -2.97
C TYR A 788 -39.63 -27.69 -3.22
N THR A 789 -39.06 -27.13 -4.27
CA THR A 789 -37.62 -27.09 -4.50
C THR A 789 -37.25 -25.78 -5.17
N VAL A 790 -35.96 -25.46 -5.11
CA VAL A 790 -35.39 -24.29 -5.76
C VAL A 790 -34.25 -24.78 -6.62
N ILE A 791 -34.18 -24.32 -7.86
CA ILE A 791 -33.17 -24.73 -8.83
C ILE A 791 -32.34 -23.52 -9.21
N PRO A 792 -31.08 -23.42 -8.76
CA PRO A 792 -30.17 -22.39 -9.23
C PRO A 792 -29.85 -22.56 -10.72
N LEU A 793 -29.85 -21.44 -11.44
CA LEU A 793 -29.66 -21.38 -12.88
C LEU A 793 -28.41 -20.56 -13.23
N PRO A 794 -27.74 -20.85 -14.36
CA PRO A 794 -28.06 -21.92 -15.29
C PRO A 794 -27.48 -23.28 -14.86
N LEU A 795 -28.24 -24.35 -15.08
CA LEU A 795 -27.97 -25.74 -14.68
C LEU A 795 -26.62 -26.23 -15.19
N SER A 796 -26.22 -25.83 -16.41
CA SER A 796 -24.96 -26.26 -17.02
C SER A 796 -23.71 -25.56 -16.45
N GLN A 797 -23.85 -24.44 -15.74
CA GLN A 797 -22.70 -23.66 -15.25
C GLN A 797 -22.15 -24.17 -13.92
N TYR A 798 -22.94 -24.96 -13.19
CA TYR A 798 -22.57 -25.50 -11.89
C TYR A 798 -22.52 -27.03 -11.99
N PRO A 799 -21.42 -27.62 -12.52
CA PRO A 799 -21.36 -29.03 -12.89
C PRO A 799 -21.62 -29.98 -11.70
N ASP A 800 -21.36 -29.53 -10.48
CA ASP A 800 -21.56 -30.28 -9.23
C ASP A 800 -22.80 -29.82 -8.44
N ILE A 801 -23.74 -29.08 -9.04
CA ILE A 801 -24.95 -28.56 -8.34
C ILE A 801 -25.81 -29.64 -7.71
N GLY A 802 -25.69 -30.90 -8.15
CA GLY A 802 -26.27 -32.07 -7.47
C GLY A 802 -25.88 -32.19 -5.99
N ARG A 803 -24.67 -31.75 -5.62
CA ARG A 803 -24.22 -31.72 -4.22
C ARG A 803 -25.00 -30.75 -3.33
N ALA A 804 -25.69 -29.76 -3.92
CA ALA A 804 -26.61 -28.90 -3.18
C ALA A 804 -27.88 -29.65 -2.72
N TYR A 805 -28.20 -30.80 -3.34
CA TYR A 805 -29.39 -31.60 -3.04
C TYR A 805 -29.12 -32.89 -2.29
N HIS A 806 -27.90 -33.43 -2.36
CA HIS A 806 -27.43 -34.55 -1.52
C HIS A 806 -26.79 -34.02 -0.24
#